data_AF-I2JEW0-F1
#
_entry.id   AF-I2JEW0-F1
#
_cell.length_a   1.000
_cell.length_b   1.000
_cell.length_c   1.000
_cell.angle_alpha   90.00
_cell.angle_beta   90.00
_cell.angle_gamma   90.00
#
_symmetry.space_group_name_H-M   'P 1'
#
loop_
_entity.id
_entity.type
_entity.pdbx_description
1 polymer ?
#
loop_
_entity_poly.entity_id
_entity_poly.type
_entity_poly.pdbx_seq_one_letter_code
_entity_poly.pdbx_strand_id
1 'polypeptide(L)'
;MSILSRAASPLVLAYRYRKLLFIFILILGLIMALALAAGKTYQHWDQDPDRGAIAIANGAFGESYSTPVYTGDQGWDAADSLWFYNTTQGSDLIPYDFFLVLEQEASEKLFRADLNIDKFRYLPQKSTFFNPDGLPVGFVKDSYQGHDYMGFTCAACHTGQINYQGQAIRIDGGPAMADLVSFLHALEKSMAATLKDDAKLNRFVDKVLALNNNYHEADKVISDLREWMQIIALYNTVNHSHIKYGYARLDAFGRIYNRVLQHIINREQLAEALALSTSVTGRPLLNASQINAVLEGVGENILIDSQFALVLTRLASSDGDYPGLSQRELLRIRNMIFNEPDAPVSYPFLWDIAQSDYVQWNGLANNAGVGPLGRNAGEVIGVFGKLDWSSHKPGFNFSSISAWITGQSRKSEQIDFKSSIDLVNLQRLESHLRGLQSPKWPEQILGKIDLKKAERGRFVYAQYCQSCHEVIKPDNWDRVVIGKMMDINLVGTDPAMAVNSVNSSGKSGNFNQTVQATDVGKLYIAVDAPVVQILTSATKGVVATPDPDKNSIRRVLDWFYTIAMSFFDNEIKATIKSGNYQADTTAQPYNSLLAYKARSLNGIWATAPFLHNGSVPSLYDLLLPKKRLCPEPVVAGCIADPEEGEYRPDEFKVGSREFDPVKVGLRSSGYDGSNFTTFRVGDLNAGHEYGAGRTPQLDGKTVLPALTPKQRWDLIEYIKTL
;
A
#
# COMPACT_ATOMS: atom_id res chain seq x y z
N MET A 1 -63.00 6.76 -32.54
CA MET A 1 -63.15 6.05 -31.26
C MET A 1 -63.31 4.57 -31.58
N SER A 2 -62.58 3.59 -31.06
CA SER A 2 -61.50 3.54 -30.06
C SER A 2 -60.79 2.18 -30.30
N ILE A 3 -59.56 2.20 -30.81
CA ILE A 3 -58.65 1.05 -30.73
C ILE A 3 -57.84 1.28 -29.46
N LEU A 4 -58.37 0.84 -28.32
CA LEU A 4 -57.64 0.74 -27.06
C LEU A 4 -57.47 -0.74 -26.76
N SER A 5 -56.37 -1.31 -27.27
CA SER A 5 -55.95 -2.65 -26.87
C SER A 5 -55.64 -2.63 -25.39
N ARG A 6 -56.36 -3.44 -24.62
CA ARG A 6 -56.16 -3.69 -23.20
C ARG A 6 -54.75 -4.23 -22.96
N ALA A 7 -53.81 -3.37 -22.57
CA ALA A 7 -52.63 -3.83 -21.86
C ALA A 7 -53.10 -4.42 -20.53
N ALA A 8 -53.01 -5.75 -20.38
CA ALA A 8 -53.26 -6.39 -19.11
C ALA A 8 -52.28 -5.82 -18.07
N SER A 9 -52.77 -5.48 -16.88
CA SER A 9 -51.91 -4.88 -15.86
C SER A 9 -50.73 -5.81 -15.53
N PRO A 10 -49.55 -5.29 -15.17
CA PRO A 10 -48.36 -6.09 -14.83
C PRO A 10 -48.65 -7.20 -13.81
N LEU A 11 -49.59 -6.93 -12.89
CA LEU A 11 -50.07 -7.87 -11.86
C LEU A 11 -50.80 -9.09 -12.45
N VAL A 12 -51.57 -8.93 -13.52
CA VAL A 12 -52.30 -10.03 -14.18
C VAL A 12 -51.36 -10.91 -14.98
N LEU A 13 -50.35 -10.32 -15.64
CA LEU A 13 -49.28 -11.10 -16.30
C LEU A 13 -48.42 -11.85 -15.29
N ALA A 14 -48.01 -11.20 -14.19
CA ALA A 14 -47.22 -11.85 -13.14
C ALA A 14 -47.97 -13.04 -12.51
N TYR A 15 -49.28 -12.91 -12.27
CA TYR A 15 -50.11 -14.01 -11.77
C TYR A 15 -50.26 -15.16 -12.79
N ARG A 16 -50.47 -14.83 -14.07
CA ARG A 16 -50.63 -15.81 -15.16
C ARG A 16 -49.36 -16.62 -15.42
N TYR A 17 -48.19 -15.99 -15.30
CA TYR A 17 -46.89 -16.62 -15.53
C TYR A 17 -46.15 -17.02 -14.24
N ARG A 18 -46.79 -16.96 -13.06
CA ARG A 18 -46.15 -17.20 -11.76
C ARG A 18 -45.35 -18.50 -11.67
N LYS A 19 -45.84 -19.60 -12.28
CA LYS A 19 -45.13 -20.89 -12.29
C LYS A 19 -43.87 -20.83 -13.17
N LEU A 20 -43.96 -20.20 -14.33
CA LEU A 20 -42.82 -20.02 -15.23
C LEU A 20 -41.79 -19.05 -14.64
N LEU A 21 -42.25 -17.97 -13.99
CA LEU A 21 -41.39 -17.05 -13.25
C LEU A 21 -40.68 -17.76 -12.08
N PHE A 22 -41.41 -18.59 -11.33
CA PHE A 22 -40.82 -19.38 -10.24
C PHE A 22 -39.78 -20.39 -10.75
N ILE A 23 -40.07 -21.11 -11.83
CA ILE A 23 -39.11 -22.02 -12.48
C ILE A 23 -37.89 -21.24 -12.99
N PHE A 24 -38.10 -20.07 -13.61
CA PHE A 24 -37.01 -19.21 -14.07
C PHE A 24 -36.12 -18.74 -12.92
N ILE A 25 -36.70 -18.30 -11.80
CA ILE A 25 -35.95 -17.92 -10.59
C ILE A 25 -35.18 -19.11 -10.02
N LEU A 26 -35.76 -20.32 -10.00
CA LEU A 26 -35.07 -21.52 -9.56
C LEU A 26 -33.90 -21.91 -10.47
N ILE A 27 -34.09 -21.85 -11.79
CA ILE A 27 -33.02 -22.11 -12.76
C ILE A 27 -31.90 -21.08 -12.61
N LEU A 28 -32.25 -19.79 -12.51
CA LEU A 28 -31.28 -18.73 -12.27
C LEU A 28 -30.53 -18.96 -10.95
N GLY A 29 -31.24 -19.31 -9.89
CA GLY A 29 -30.65 -19.67 -8.59
C GLY A 29 -29.69 -20.85 -8.68
N LEU A 30 -30.06 -21.91 -9.42
CA LEU A 30 -29.20 -23.06 -9.65
C LEU A 30 -27.94 -22.71 -10.46
N ILE A 31 -28.09 -21.91 -11.52
CA ILE A 31 -26.96 -21.45 -12.33
C ILE A 31 -25.99 -20.62 -11.47
N MET A 32 -26.51 -19.71 -10.64
CA MET A 32 -25.67 -18.94 -9.71
C MET A 32 -24.97 -19.86 -8.70
N ALA A 33 -25.69 -20.84 -8.12
CA ALA A 33 -25.10 -21.78 -7.18
C ALA A 33 -23.99 -22.63 -7.82
N LEU A 34 -24.19 -23.11 -9.05
CA LEU A 34 -23.18 -23.84 -9.81
C LEU A 34 -21.98 -22.96 -10.16
N ALA A 35 -22.20 -21.70 -10.54
CA ALA A 35 -21.12 -20.75 -10.82
C ALA A 35 -20.29 -20.44 -9.56
N LEU A 36 -20.94 -20.24 -8.42
CA LEU A 36 -20.27 -20.05 -7.12
C LEU A 36 -19.48 -21.29 -6.72
N ALA A 37 -20.08 -22.48 -6.86
CA ALA A 37 -19.40 -23.74 -6.57
C ALA A 37 -18.17 -23.95 -7.48
N ALA A 38 -18.30 -23.66 -8.78
CA ALA A 38 -17.18 -23.71 -9.72
C ALA A 38 -16.08 -22.71 -9.35
N GLY A 39 -16.43 -21.47 -9.01
CA GLY A 39 -15.47 -20.45 -8.58
C GLY A 39 -14.75 -20.82 -7.29
N LYS A 40 -15.46 -21.37 -6.30
CA LYS A 40 -14.84 -21.82 -5.04
C LYS A 40 -13.96 -23.05 -5.25
N THR A 41 -14.36 -23.96 -6.14
CA THR A 41 -13.54 -25.12 -6.55
C THR A 41 -12.28 -24.66 -7.25
N TYR A 42 -12.38 -23.72 -8.19
CA TYR A 42 -11.23 -23.11 -8.86
C TYR A 42 -10.26 -22.53 -7.84
N GLN A 43 -10.75 -21.70 -6.90
CA GLN A 43 -9.92 -21.12 -5.82
C GLN A 43 -9.12 -22.15 -5.02
N HIS A 44 -9.59 -23.40 -4.91
CA HIS A 44 -8.92 -24.48 -4.17
C HIS A 44 -8.13 -25.44 -5.07
N TRP A 45 -7.91 -25.12 -6.35
CA TRP A 45 -7.17 -26.02 -7.25
C TRP A 45 -5.67 -25.99 -7.04
N ASP A 46 -5.10 -24.86 -6.62
CA ASP A 46 -3.69 -24.81 -6.24
C ASP A 46 -3.55 -25.15 -4.75
N GLN A 47 -2.91 -26.29 -4.46
CA GLN A 47 -2.74 -26.81 -3.10
C GLN A 47 -1.29 -27.26 -2.88
N ASP A 48 -0.32 -26.63 -3.55
CA ASP A 48 1.08 -26.95 -3.31
C ASP A 48 1.39 -26.85 -1.80
N PRO A 49 1.91 -27.92 -1.17
CA PRO A 49 2.04 -27.99 0.29
C PRO A 49 3.06 -26.98 0.84
N ASP A 50 4.01 -26.55 0.01
CA ASP A 50 4.99 -25.51 0.35
C ASP A 50 4.49 -24.12 -0.06
N ARG A 51 3.27 -24.00 -0.61
CA ARG A 51 2.70 -22.79 -1.20
C ARG A 51 3.66 -22.14 -2.20
N GLY A 52 4.33 -22.96 -3.01
CA GLY A 52 5.30 -22.54 -4.00
C GLY A 52 6.62 -22.05 -3.40
N ALA A 53 6.83 -22.10 -2.08
CA ALA A 53 8.05 -21.58 -1.48
C ALA A 53 9.28 -22.46 -1.78
N ILE A 54 10.46 -21.84 -1.76
CA ILE A 54 11.75 -22.49 -1.99
C ILE A 54 12.76 -22.16 -0.89
N ALA A 55 13.77 -23.01 -0.73
CA ALA A 55 14.95 -22.73 0.07
C ALA A 55 15.90 -21.75 -0.66
N ILE A 56 16.64 -20.94 0.09
CA ILE A 56 17.67 -20.06 -0.46
C ILE A 56 19.02 -20.36 0.20
N ALA A 57 20.06 -20.46 -0.63
CA ALA A 57 21.44 -20.57 -0.19
C ALA A 57 22.22 -19.34 -0.65
N ASN A 58 23.13 -18.86 0.19
CA ASN A 58 23.95 -17.68 -0.09
C ASN A 58 23.12 -16.43 -0.45
N GLY A 59 22.14 -16.11 0.40
CA GLY A 59 21.37 -14.88 0.33
C GLY A 59 22.26 -13.63 0.41
N ALA A 60 21.68 -12.47 0.12
CA ALA A 60 22.44 -11.22 -0.05
C ALA A 60 23.26 -10.79 1.18
N PHE A 61 22.95 -11.30 2.37
CA PHE A 61 23.63 -10.98 3.63
C PHE A 61 24.34 -12.19 4.24
N GLY A 62 24.63 -13.22 3.43
CA GLY A 62 25.34 -14.43 3.82
C GLY A 62 24.47 -15.50 4.50
N GLU A 63 23.16 -15.29 4.58
CA GLU A 63 22.22 -16.24 5.15
C GLU A 63 21.87 -17.37 4.18
N SER A 64 21.58 -18.55 4.73
CA SER A 64 20.95 -19.64 4.01
C SER A 64 19.80 -20.15 4.87
N TYR A 65 18.67 -20.48 4.24
CA TYR A 65 17.48 -20.92 4.93
C TYR A 65 16.73 -22.00 4.14
N SER A 66 16.10 -22.91 4.88
CA SER A 66 15.27 -23.99 4.35
C SER A 66 14.01 -23.46 3.67
N THR A 67 13.29 -24.33 2.96
CA THR A 67 11.90 -24.05 2.59
C THR A 67 11.12 -23.66 3.85
N PRO A 68 10.33 -22.56 3.80
CA PRO A 68 9.67 -22.05 4.98
C PRO A 68 8.59 -23.00 5.48
N VAL A 69 8.45 -23.04 6.80
CA VAL A 69 7.27 -23.60 7.45
C VAL A 69 6.29 -22.49 7.79
N TYR A 70 5.02 -22.84 7.95
CA TYR A 70 3.95 -21.90 8.28
C TYR A 70 3.52 -22.14 9.74
N THR A 71 3.36 -21.07 10.51
CA THR A 71 3.10 -21.18 11.96
C THR A 71 1.65 -21.56 12.25
N GLY A 72 1.39 -22.84 12.52
CA GLY A 72 0.04 -23.32 12.85
C GLY A 72 -1.00 -23.01 11.76
N ASP A 73 -2.26 -23.28 12.05
CA ASP A 73 -3.37 -22.85 11.20
C ASP A 73 -3.65 -21.36 11.50
N GLN A 74 -3.16 -20.44 10.67
CA GLN A 74 -3.54 -19.01 10.69
C GLN A 74 -4.99 -18.78 10.20
N GLY A 75 -5.83 -19.82 10.24
CA GLY A 75 -7.17 -19.84 9.67
C GLY A 75 -7.20 -20.07 8.16
N TRP A 76 -6.03 -20.26 7.53
CA TRP A 76 -5.84 -20.45 6.10
C TRP A 76 -5.08 -21.75 5.81
N ASP A 77 -5.63 -22.53 4.89
CA ASP A 77 -4.92 -23.68 4.33
C ASP A 77 -3.91 -23.27 3.24
N ALA A 78 -3.38 -24.23 2.48
CA ALA A 78 -2.44 -23.93 1.41
C ALA A 78 -3.10 -23.18 0.24
N ALA A 79 -4.34 -23.54 -0.10
CA ALA A 79 -5.08 -22.93 -1.19
C ALA A 79 -5.48 -21.49 -0.88
N ASP A 80 -5.88 -21.23 0.36
CA ASP A 80 -6.20 -19.89 0.84
C ASP A 80 -5.00 -18.94 0.65
N SER A 81 -3.81 -19.33 1.16
CA SER A 81 -2.59 -18.53 0.98
C SER A 81 -2.21 -18.37 -0.50
N LEU A 82 -2.23 -19.46 -1.28
CA LEU A 82 -1.89 -19.41 -2.71
C LEU A 82 -2.85 -18.53 -3.50
N TRP A 83 -4.14 -18.53 -3.17
CA TRP A 83 -5.12 -17.64 -3.79
C TRP A 83 -4.85 -16.18 -3.42
N PHE A 84 -4.57 -15.88 -2.14
CA PHE A 84 -4.19 -14.53 -1.72
C PHE A 84 -2.91 -14.03 -2.41
N TYR A 85 -1.92 -14.91 -2.58
CA TYR A 85 -0.65 -14.57 -3.24
C TYR A 85 -0.82 -14.23 -4.72
N ASN A 86 -1.73 -14.94 -5.41
CA ASN A 86 -1.80 -14.93 -6.88
C ASN A 86 -3.04 -14.22 -7.46
N THR A 87 -3.94 -13.69 -6.63
CA THR A 87 -5.12 -12.99 -7.12
C THR A 87 -4.78 -11.56 -7.55
N THR A 88 -4.99 -11.27 -8.84
CA THR A 88 -4.80 -9.93 -9.40
C THR A 88 -5.73 -8.87 -8.79
N GLN A 89 -5.22 -7.66 -8.69
CA GLN A 89 -5.89 -6.48 -8.15
C GLN A 89 -5.97 -5.33 -9.16
N GLY A 90 -5.40 -5.49 -10.36
CA GLY A 90 -5.35 -4.44 -11.37
C GLY A 90 -4.06 -3.62 -11.35
N SER A 91 -2.91 -4.22 -11.05
CA SER A 91 -1.61 -3.54 -10.99
C SER A 91 -0.81 -3.88 -12.25
N ASP A 92 -0.30 -2.86 -12.94
CA ASP A 92 0.39 -2.98 -14.22
C ASP A 92 1.77 -2.29 -14.14
N LEU A 93 2.74 -2.89 -13.46
CA LEU A 93 4.06 -2.27 -13.24
C LEU A 93 4.94 -2.26 -14.49
N ILE A 94 4.92 -3.33 -15.29
CA ILE A 94 5.73 -3.50 -16.51
C ILE A 94 5.09 -4.58 -17.40
N PRO A 95 5.28 -4.59 -18.73
CA PRO A 95 4.78 -5.67 -19.58
C PRO A 95 5.29 -7.03 -19.10
N TYR A 96 4.39 -8.02 -19.10
CA TYR A 96 4.66 -9.33 -18.53
C TYR A 96 5.88 -9.99 -19.20
N ASP A 97 5.88 -9.97 -20.53
CA ASP A 97 6.94 -10.53 -21.38
C ASP A 97 8.31 -9.91 -21.06
N PHE A 98 8.34 -8.62 -20.72
CA PHE A 98 9.58 -7.93 -20.39
C PHE A 98 10.12 -8.41 -19.05
N PHE A 99 9.27 -8.53 -18.02
CA PHE A 99 9.71 -9.01 -16.72
C PHE A 99 10.24 -10.45 -16.76
N LEU A 100 9.67 -11.31 -17.61
CA LEU A 100 10.10 -12.70 -17.75
C LEU A 100 11.54 -12.85 -18.25
N VAL A 101 12.00 -11.93 -19.10
CA VAL A 101 13.25 -12.08 -19.88
C VAL A 101 14.28 -10.97 -19.66
N LEU A 102 13.92 -9.89 -18.94
CA LEU A 102 14.83 -8.79 -18.65
C LEU A 102 16.07 -9.29 -17.90
N GLU A 103 17.25 -8.93 -18.41
CA GLU A 103 18.54 -9.24 -17.80
C GLU A 103 18.95 -8.11 -16.83
N GLN A 104 19.61 -8.47 -15.72
CA GLN A 104 20.12 -7.51 -14.73
C GLN A 104 21.11 -6.51 -15.36
N GLU A 105 21.22 -5.30 -14.81
CA GLU A 105 22.08 -4.21 -15.33
C GLU A 105 23.46 -4.69 -15.84
N ALA A 106 24.23 -5.37 -14.98
CA ALA A 106 25.62 -5.76 -15.23
C ALA A 106 25.82 -7.29 -15.41
N SER A 107 24.79 -8.03 -15.81
CA SER A 107 24.84 -9.50 -15.90
C SER A 107 23.79 -10.05 -16.85
N GLU A 108 24.07 -11.19 -17.50
CA GLU A 108 23.09 -11.91 -18.33
C GLU A 108 22.06 -12.71 -17.51
N LYS A 109 22.19 -12.74 -16.18
CA LYS A 109 21.18 -13.35 -15.31
C LYS A 109 19.87 -12.55 -15.38
N LEU A 110 18.75 -13.26 -15.38
CA LEU A 110 17.43 -12.63 -15.36
C LEU A 110 17.23 -11.75 -14.12
N PHE A 111 16.50 -10.66 -14.28
CA PHE A 111 16.09 -9.78 -13.20
C PHE A 111 15.21 -10.50 -12.18
N ARG A 112 14.33 -11.38 -12.65
CA ARG A 112 13.47 -12.21 -11.79
C ARG A 112 14.16 -13.40 -11.11
N ALA A 113 15.47 -13.58 -11.29
CA ALA A 113 16.18 -14.70 -10.68
C ALA A 113 16.06 -14.67 -9.13
N ASP A 114 15.89 -15.84 -8.51
CA ASP A 114 15.56 -15.97 -7.08
C ASP A 114 16.46 -15.16 -6.16
N LEU A 115 17.79 -15.22 -6.36
CA LEU A 115 18.74 -14.46 -5.54
C LEU A 115 18.63 -12.94 -5.73
N ASN A 116 18.22 -12.47 -6.92
CA ASN A 116 17.99 -11.04 -7.15
C ASN A 116 16.68 -10.58 -6.51
N ILE A 117 15.63 -11.40 -6.57
CA ILE A 117 14.36 -11.14 -5.88
C ILE A 117 14.55 -11.15 -4.35
N ASP A 118 15.24 -12.17 -3.83
CA ASP A 118 15.53 -12.29 -2.40
C ASP A 118 16.40 -11.15 -1.87
N LYS A 119 17.32 -10.62 -2.69
CA LYS A 119 18.13 -9.45 -2.35
C LYS A 119 17.26 -8.24 -1.97
N PHE A 120 16.11 -8.04 -2.64
CA PHE A 120 15.16 -6.98 -2.32
C PHE A 120 14.11 -7.39 -1.29
N ARG A 121 14.26 -8.59 -0.70
CA ARG A 121 13.39 -9.17 0.31
C ARG A 121 11.95 -9.43 -0.13
N TYR A 122 11.72 -9.52 -1.43
CA TYR A 122 10.60 -10.28 -1.95
C TYR A 122 10.86 -11.79 -1.79
N LEU A 123 9.82 -12.59 -2.00
CA LEU A 123 9.81 -14.02 -1.63
C LEU A 123 9.73 -14.86 -2.91
N PRO A 124 10.86 -15.42 -3.41
CA PRO A 124 10.87 -16.26 -4.60
C PRO A 124 9.98 -17.50 -4.46
N GLN A 125 9.45 -17.99 -5.58
CA GLN A 125 8.62 -19.19 -5.63
C GLN A 125 9.02 -20.12 -6.78
N LYS A 126 8.77 -21.41 -6.61
CA LYS A 126 8.70 -22.40 -7.70
C LYS A 126 7.36 -22.25 -8.44
N SER A 127 7.29 -22.85 -9.62
CA SER A 127 6.06 -22.93 -10.40
C SER A 127 4.95 -23.68 -9.63
N THR A 128 3.73 -23.14 -9.67
CA THR A 128 2.50 -23.79 -9.16
C THR A 128 1.35 -23.63 -10.16
N PHE A 129 0.16 -24.14 -9.85
CA PHE A 129 -0.98 -24.09 -10.78
C PHE A 129 -1.40 -22.65 -11.12
N PHE A 130 -1.49 -21.76 -10.12
CA PHE A 130 -1.81 -20.35 -10.35
C PHE A 130 -0.59 -19.49 -10.70
N ASN A 131 0.61 -20.01 -10.54
CA ASN A 131 1.85 -19.31 -10.79
C ASN A 131 2.79 -20.15 -11.65
N PRO A 132 2.45 -20.39 -12.93
CA PRO A 132 3.21 -21.31 -13.78
C PRO A 132 4.64 -20.83 -14.05
N ASP A 133 4.91 -19.53 -13.98
CA ASP A 133 6.23 -18.93 -14.25
C ASP A 133 7.11 -18.76 -13.00
N GLY A 134 6.60 -19.13 -11.82
CA GLY A 134 7.33 -19.00 -10.54
C GLY A 134 7.62 -17.55 -10.16
N LEU A 135 6.63 -16.66 -10.35
CA LEU A 135 6.71 -15.26 -9.91
C LEU A 135 6.83 -15.19 -8.38
N PRO A 136 7.51 -14.19 -7.81
CA PRO A 136 7.59 -14.04 -6.36
C PRO A 136 6.21 -13.84 -5.72
N VAL A 137 6.08 -14.10 -4.41
CA VAL A 137 4.82 -13.89 -3.69
C VAL A 137 4.30 -12.47 -3.90
N GLY A 138 3.06 -12.38 -4.40
CA GLY A 138 2.38 -11.12 -4.69
C GLY A 138 2.80 -10.45 -5.99
N PHE A 139 3.58 -11.12 -6.82
CA PHE A 139 3.83 -10.71 -8.20
C PHE A 139 2.93 -11.58 -9.08
N VAL A 140 2.09 -10.95 -9.89
CA VAL A 140 1.09 -11.67 -10.67
C VAL A 140 1.12 -11.25 -12.12
N LYS A 141 0.69 -12.17 -12.99
CA LYS A 141 0.29 -11.84 -14.34
C LYS A 141 -1.09 -11.19 -14.29
N ASP A 142 -1.14 -9.90 -14.62
CA ASP A 142 -2.38 -9.17 -14.80
C ASP A 142 -2.70 -9.00 -16.29
N SER A 143 -3.97 -8.83 -16.63
CA SER A 143 -4.40 -8.61 -18.01
C SER A 143 -5.31 -7.40 -18.07
N TYR A 144 -4.96 -6.42 -18.90
CA TYR A 144 -5.74 -5.21 -19.07
C TYR A 144 -5.79 -4.78 -20.54
N GLN A 145 -7.02 -4.57 -21.05
CA GLN A 145 -7.27 -4.22 -22.46
C GLN A 145 -6.58 -5.13 -23.49
N GLY A 146 -6.48 -6.43 -23.20
CA GLY A 146 -5.86 -7.42 -24.08
C GLY A 146 -4.33 -7.46 -24.04
N HIS A 147 -3.71 -6.73 -23.12
CA HIS A 147 -2.27 -6.77 -22.85
C HIS A 147 -1.99 -7.38 -21.49
N ASP A 148 -0.90 -8.14 -21.38
CA ASP A 148 -0.47 -8.73 -20.12
C ASP A 148 0.65 -7.92 -19.45
N TYR A 149 0.52 -7.75 -18.15
CA TYR A 149 1.46 -7.03 -17.30
C TYR A 149 1.90 -7.89 -16.12
N MET A 150 3.07 -7.57 -15.56
CA MET A 150 3.42 -8.02 -14.22
C MET A 150 3.06 -6.90 -13.23
N GLY A 151 2.31 -7.27 -12.20
CA GLY A 151 1.80 -6.35 -11.18
C GLY A 151 2.07 -6.81 -9.75
N PHE A 152 1.90 -5.89 -8.81
CA PHE A 152 1.89 -6.22 -7.39
C PHE A 152 0.47 -6.45 -6.86
N THR A 153 0.35 -7.41 -5.96
CA THR A 153 -0.82 -7.60 -5.09
C THR A 153 -0.46 -7.20 -3.66
N CYS A 154 -1.46 -7.13 -2.78
CA CYS A 154 -1.28 -6.94 -1.34
C CYS A 154 -0.19 -7.88 -0.77
N ALA A 155 -0.08 -9.11 -1.26
CA ALA A 155 0.84 -10.11 -0.72
C ALA A 155 2.32 -9.73 -0.87
N ALA A 156 2.68 -8.88 -1.85
CA ALA A 156 4.06 -8.42 -2.04
C ALA A 156 4.56 -7.57 -0.85
N CYS A 157 3.64 -6.84 -0.21
CA CYS A 157 3.92 -5.97 0.95
C CYS A 157 3.47 -6.60 2.28
N HIS A 158 2.46 -7.48 2.23
CA HIS A 158 1.78 -8.04 3.39
C HIS A 158 1.90 -9.56 3.49
N THR A 159 3.05 -10.10 3.07
CA THR A 159 3.47 -11.45 3.46
C THR A 159 4.89 -11.37 4.01
N GLY A 160 5.02 -11.76 5.28
CA GLY A 160 6.26 -11.64 6.03
C GLY A 160 7.00 -12.97 6.10
N GLN A 161 8.32 -12.91 6.23
CA GLN A 161 9.14 -14.08 6.56
C GLN A 161 10.20 -13.68 7.57
N ILE A 162 10.41 -14.54 8.55
CA ILE A 162 11.56 -14.49 9.46
C ILE A 162 12.36 -15.79 9.32
N ASN A 163 13.63 -15.74 9.68
CA ASN A 163 14.52 -16.89 9.70
C ASN A 163 15.09 -17.04 11.10
N TYR A 164 15.27 -18.28 11.56
CA TYR A 164 15.95 -18.56 12.82
C TYR A 164 16.78 -19.82 12.67
N GLN A 165 18.09 -19.71 12.86
CA GLN A 165 19.03 -20.84 12.79
C GLN A 165 18.90 -21.67 11.49
N GLY A 166 18.66 -20.99 10.36
CA GLY A 166 18.50 -21.62 9.04
C GLY A 166 17.10 -22.17 8.75
N GLN A 167 16.15 -22.12 9.70
CA GLN A 167 14.75 -22.43 9.44
C GLN A 167 13.98 -21.15 9.07
N ALA A 168 13.39 -21.12 7.88
CA ALA A 168 12.48 -20.03 7.51
C ALA A 168 11.07 -20.27 8.05
N ILE A 169 10.41 -19.19 8.46
CA ILE A 169 9.02 -19.17 8.94
C ILE A 169 8.26 -18.12 8.14
N ARG A 170 7.24 -18.54 7.38
CA ARG A 170 6.37 -17.66 6.60
C ARG A 170 5.14 -17.28 7.40
N ILE A 171 4.75 -16.01 7.29
CA ILE A 171 3.64 -15.40 8.03
C ILE A 171 2.69 -14.74 7.02
N ASP A 172 1.51 -15.32 6.87
CA ASP A 172 0.46 -14.77 6.03
C ASP A 172 -0.12 -13.50 6.66
N GLY A 173 -0.29 -12.46 5.85
CA GLY A 173 -0.67 -11.13 6.33
C GLY A 173 0.39 -10.42 7.17
N GLY A 174 1.60 -10.97 7.32
CA GLY A 174 2.70 -10.34 8.04
C GLY A 174 3.39 -9.23 7.21
N PRO A 175 4.09 -8.28 7.85
CA PRO A 175 4.81 -7.24 7.10
C PRO A 175 5.99 -7.82 6.31
N ALA A 176 6.09 -7.46 5.04
CA ALA A 176 7.26 -7.80 4.25
C ALA A 176 8.50 -7.01 4.71
N MET A 177 9.69 -7.58 4.51
CA MET A 177 10.95 -6.84 4.64
C MET A 177 11.38 -6.15 3.35
N ALA A 178 10.47 -6.00 2.37
CA ALA A 178 10.76 -5.55 1.02
C ALA A 178 11.48 -4.19 0.98
N ASP A 179 12.38 -4.03 -0.01
CA ASP A 179 12.97 -2.75 -0.40
C ASP A 179 12.51 -2.39 -1.83
N LEU A 180 11.29 -1.85 -1.92
CA LEU A 180 10.67 -1.46 -3.18
C LEU A 180 11.48 -0.36 -3.90
N VAL A 181 12.09 0.57 -3.16
CA VAL A 181 12.82 1.70 -3.76
C VAL A 181 14.03 1.19 -4.54
N SER A 182 14.84 0.34 -3.91
CA SER A 182 16.00 -0.26 -4.57
C SER A 182 15.59 -1.19 -5.70
N PHE A 183 14.48 -1.92 -5.56
CA PHE A 183 13.93 -2.77 -6.62
C PHE A 183 13.58 -1.96 -7.89
N LEU A 184 12.84 -0.86 -7.74
CA LEU A 184 12.42 -0.01 -8.88
C LEU A 184 13.60 0.68 -9.55
N HIS A 185 14.60 1.14 -8.79
CA HIS A 185 15.83 1.68 -9.38
C HIS A 185 16.64 0.61 -10.11
N ALA A 186 16.70 -0.62 -9.59
CA ALA A 186 17.38 -1.71 -10.29
C ALA A 186 16.64 -2.11 -11.58
N LEU A 187 15.31 -2.06 -11.57
CA LEU A 187 14.47 -2.29 -12.74
C LEU A 187 14.71 -1.22 -13.82
N GLU A 188 14.68 0.06 -13.44
CA GLU A 188 15.02 1.21 -14.31
C GLU A 188 16.39 1.03 -14.97
N LYS A 189 17.42 0.78 -14.16
CA LYS A 189 18.80 0.61 -14.64
C LYS A 189 18.96 -0.60 -15.56
N SER A 190 18.24 -1.69 -15.27
CA SER A 190 18.28 -2.89 -16.10
C SER A 190 17.69 -2.63 -17.49
N MET A 191 16.55 -1.93 -17.57
CA MET A 191 15.96 -1.52 -18.86
C MET A 191 16.84 -0.52 -19.61
N ALA A 192 17.39 0.48 -18.90
CA ALA A 192 18.29 1.46 -19.51
C ALA A 192 19.58 0.82 -20.05
N ALA A 193 20.16 -0.14 -19.33
CA ALA A 193 21.31 -0.91 -19.79
C ALA A 193 20.96 -1.76 -21.02
N THR A 194 19.79 -2.40 -21.05
CA THR A 194 19.31 -3.15 -22.22
C THR A 194 19.15 -2.25 -23.45
N LEU A 195 18.65 -1.02 -23.30
CA LEU A 195 18.52 -0.07 -24.41
C LEU A 195 19.87 0.48 -24.91
N LYS A 196 20.91 0.46 -24.08
CA LYS A 196 22.22 1.06 -24.38
C LYS A 196 23.21 0.06 -25.00
N ASP A 197 23.07 -1.22 -24.69
CA ASP A 197 23.94 -2.29 -25.18
C ASP A 197 23.23 -3.07 -26.29
N ASP A 198 23.71 -2.92 -27.54
CA ASP A 198 23.10 -3.56 -28.72
C ASP A 198 23.02 -5.10 -28.60
N ALA A 199 24.02 -5.73 -27.98
CA ALA A 199 24.02 -7.19 -27.81
C ALA A 199 22.96 -7.62 -26.80
N LYS A 200 22.81 -6.85 -25.71
CA LYS A 200 21.76 -7.07 -24.72
C LYS A 200 20.36 -6.80 -25.28
N LEU A 201 20.21 -5.73 -26.07
CA LEU A 201 18.96 -5.38 -26.74
C LEU A 201 18.50 -6.49 -27.68
N ASN A 202 19.40 -6.98 -28.54
CA ASN A 202 19.08 -8.06 -29.49
C ASN A 202 18.63 -9.33 -28.76
N ARG A 203 19.36 -9.76 -27.73
CA ARG A 203 18.93 -10.92 -26.90
C ARG A 203 17.57 -10.70 -26.24
N PHE A 204 17.31 -9.50 -25.75
CA PHE A 204 16.03 -9.16 -25.13
C PHE A 204 14.89 -9.24 -26.15
N VAL A 205 15.04 -8.60 -27.31
CA VAL A 205 14.03 -8.62 -28.39
C VAL A 205 13.76 -10.05 -28.85
N ASP A 206 14.79 -10.84 -29.13
CA ASP A 206 14.64 -12.23 -29.55
C ASP A 206 13.89 -13.07 -28.53
N LYS A 207 14.22 -12.91 -27.23
CA LYS A 207 13.55 -13.62 -26.14
C LYS A 207 12.09 -13.19 -25.97
N VAL A 208 11.78 -11.89 -26.09
CA VAL A 208 10.40 -11.38 -26.02
C VAL A 208 9.56 -11.94 -27.17
N LEU A 209 10.06 -11.88 -28.41
CA LEU A 209 9.33 -12.41 -29.58
C LEU A 209 9.16 -13.93 -29.50
N ALA A 210 10.12 -14.66 -28.92
CA ALA A 210 10.02 -16.10 -28.72
C ALA A 210 8.91 -16.51 -27.73
N LEU A 211 8.46 -15.64 -26.83
CA LEU A 211 7.32 -15.91 -25.95
C LEU A 211 6.00 -15.99 -26.73
N ASN A 212 5.92 -15.36 -27.91
CA ASN A 212 4.74 -15.33 -28.78
C ASN A 212 3.44 -14.97 -28.03
N ASN A 213 3.55 -13.97 -27.15
CA ASN A 213 2.43 -13.44 -26.36
C ASN A 213 1.95 -12.10 -26.93
N ASN A 214 2.29 -10.96 -26.33
CA ASN A 214 1.77 -9.65 -26.75
C ASN A 214 2.58 -8.95 -27.85
N TYR A 215 3.79 -9.43 -28.14
CA TYR A 215 4.72 -8.79 -29.06
C TYR A 215 5.02 -9.67 -30.29
N HIS A 216 4.95 -9.06 -31.47
CA HIS A 216 5.21 -9.75 -32.75
C HIS A 216 6.24 -9.02 -33.64
N GLU A 217 6.62 -7.79 -33.27
CA GLU A 217 7.53 -6.95 -34.05
C GLU A 217 8.63 -6.37 -33.16
N ALA A 218 9.88 -6.45 -33.62
CA ALA A 218 11.05 -5.96 -32.88
C ALA A 218 10.95 -4.47 -32.55
N ASP A 219 10.49 -3.64 -33.51
CA ASP A 219 10.37 -2.20 -33.33
C ASP A 219 9.39 -1.85 -32.20
N LYS A 220 8.30 -2.63 -32.06
CA LYS A 220 7.33 -2.46 -30.98
C LYS A 220 7.93 -2.82 -29.62
N VAL A 221 8.72 -3.90 -29.55
CA VAL A 221 9.44 -4.27 -28.31
C VAL A 221 10.39 -3.16 -27.88
N ILE A 222 11.17 -2.60 -28.80
CA ILE A 222 12.15 -1.54 -28.50
C ILE A 222 11.45 -0.25 -28.09
N SER A 223 10.37 0.12 -28.79
CA SER A 223 9.56 1.29 -28.47
C SER A 223 8.97 1.20 -27.07
N ASP A 224 8.34 0.06 -26.73
CA ASP A 224 7.70 -0.13 -25.44
C ASP A 224 8.74 -0.27 -24.32
N LEU A 225 9.89 -0.90 -24.56
CA LEU A 225 10.98 -0.94 -23.58
C LEU A 225 11.44 0.48 -23.21
N ARG A 226 11.53 1.38 -24.20
CA ARG A 226 11.86 2.79 -23.97
C ARG A 226 10.76 3.52 -23.20
N GLU A 227 9.50 3.33 -23.58
CA GLU A 227 8.35 3.92 -22.89
C GLU A 227 8.30 3.50 -21.41
N TRP A 228 8.37 2.20 -21.14
CA TRP A 228 8.33 1.68 -19.76
C TRP A 228 9.55 2.08 -18.94
N MET A 229 10.74 2.15 -19.54
CA MET A 229 11.91 2.74 -18.88
C MET A 229 11.65 4.18 -18.44
N GLN A 230 11.04 5.00 -19.30
CA GLN A 230 10.70 6.39 -18.97
C GLN A 230 9.59 6.48 -17.92
N ILE A 231 8.58 5.60 -17.94
CA ILE A 231 7.52 5.55 -16.92
C ILE A 231 8.10 5.21 -15.54
N ILE A 232 8.98 4.22 -15.45
CA ILE A 232 9.65 3.87 -14.19
C ILE A 232 10.58 4.99 -13.73
N ALA A 233 11.33 5.62 -14.64
CA ALA A 233 12.19 6.77 -14.32
C ALA A 233 11.38 7.98 -13.82
N LEU A 234 10.22 8.26 -14.42
CA LEU A 234 9.27 9.26 -13.95
C LEU A 234 8.82 8.93 -12.53
N TYR A 235 8.36 7.71 -12.28
CA TYR A 235 7.89 7.29 -10.97
C TYR A 235 8.99 7.42 -9.90
N ASN A 236 10.23 7.04 -10.22
CA ASN A 236 11.39 7.19 -9.34
C ASN A 236 11.74 8.67 -9.09
N THR A 237 11.60 9.54 -10.09
CA THR A 237 11.86 10.98 -9.97
C THR A 237 10.80 11.68 -9.11
N VAL A 238 9.52 11.41 -9.39
CA VAL A 238 8.38 11.98 -8.63
C VAL A 238 8.48 11.60 -7.15
N ASN A 239 8.85 10.34 -6.88
CA ASN A 239 8.94 9.80 -5.53
C ASN A 239 10.37 9.82 -4.95
N HIS A 240 11.26 10.65 -5.50
CA HIS A 240 12.58 10.85 -4.93
C HIS A 240 12.47 11.47 -3.54
N SER A 241 13.21 10.91 -2.58
CA SER A 241 13.22 11.35 -1.19
C SER A 241 14.65 11.47 -0.68
N HIS A 242 14.91 12.49 0.13
CA HIS A 242 16.15 12.62 0.88
C HIS A 242 16.27 11.55 1.99
N ILE A 243 15.14 10.95 2.40
CA ILE A 243 15.11 9.82 3.33
C ILE A 243 15.22 8.52 2.55
N LYS A 244 16.21 7.70 2.93
CA LYS A 244 16.36 6.34 2.41
C LYS A 244 15.48 5.40 3.22
N TYR A 245 14.44 4.85 2.59
CA TYR A 245 13.50 3.97 3.30
C TYR A 245 14.17 2.66 3.71
N GLY A 246 14.90 2.03 2.79
CA GLY A 246 15.55 0.74 3.00
C GLY A 246 14.54 -0.40 3.14
N TYR A 247 14.95 -1.46 3.84
CA TYR A 247 14.14 -2.64 4.05
C TYR A 247 12.97 -2.40 5.03
N ALA A 248 11.87 -3.13 4.80
CA ALA A 248 10.67 -3.19 5.64
C ALA A 248 9.83 -1.90 5.74
N ARG A 249 10.17 -0.85 4.98
CA ARG A 249 9.53 0.46 5.09
C ARG A 249 9.25 1.08 3.73
N LEU A 250 8.14 1.80 3.65
CA LEU A 250 7.71 2.54 2.47
C LEU A 250 6.87 3.73 2.88
N ASP A 251 7.11 4.90 2.30
CA ASP A 251 6.12 5.99 2.36
C ASP A 251 5.04 5.73 1.30
N ALA A 252 4.11 4.83 1.62
CA ALA A 252 3.02 4.47 0.73
C ALA A 252 2.05 5.63 0.51
N PHE A 253 1.80 6.44 1.55
CA PHE A 253 0.89 7.59 1.47
C PHE A 253 1.40 8.66 0.51
N GLY A 254 2.64 9.12 0.69
CA GLY A 254 3.24 10.12 -0.19
C GLY A 254 3.28 9.64 -1.66
N ARG A 255 3.54 8.34 -1.88
CA ARG A 255 3.52 7.73 -3.21
C ARG A 255 2.12 7.67 -3.84
N ILE A 256 1.10 7.23 -3.09
CA ILE A 256 -0.30 7.25 -3.53
C ILE A 256 -0.74 8.69 -3.85
N TYR A 257 -0.40 9.63 -2.98
CA TYR A 257 -0.73 11.05 -3.14
C TYR A 257 -0.15 11.61 -4.43
N ASN A 258 1.15 11.39 -4.66
CA ASN A 258 1.80 11.85 -5.88
C ASN A 258 1.24 11.19 -7.14
N ARG A 259 0.89 9.90 -7.06
CA ARG A 259 0.30 9.17 -8.18
C ARG A 259 -1.05 9.77 -8.60
N VAL A 260 -1.89 10.17 -7.65
CA VAL A 260 -3.14 10.88 -7.94
C VAL A 260 -2.89 12.28 -8.47
N LEU A 261 -2.00 13.06 -7.85
CA LEU A 261 -1.67 14.41 -8.32
C LEU A 261 -1.18 14.41 -9.77
N GLN A 262 -0.44 13.39 -10.16
CA GLN A 262 0.04 13.22 -11.53
C GLN A 262 -1.10 13.12 -12.55
N HIS A 263 -2.22 12.49 -12.20
CA HIS A 263 -3.33 12.28 -13.14
C HIS A 263 -4.40 13.36 -13.07
N ILE A 264 -4.45 14.12 -11.97
CA ILE A 264 -5.49 15.12 -11.73
C ILE A 264 -5.09 16.52 -12.17
N ILE A 265 -3.80 16.87 -12.11
CA ILE A 265 -3.35 18.18 -12.59
C ILE A 265 -3.69 18.35 -14.07
N ASN A 266 -4.18 19.53 -14.45
CA ASN A 266 -4.50 19.86 -15.84
C ASN A 266 -3.36 20.64 -16.53
N ARG A 267 -3.43 20.82 -17.84
CA ARG A 267 -2.37 21.49 -18.63
C ARG A 267 -2.12 22.92 -18.18
N GLU A 268 -3.17 23.68 -17.88
CA GLU A 268 -3.08 25.06 -17.43
C GLU A 268 -2.33 25.16 -16.11
N GLN A 269 -2.70 24.34 -15.12
CA GLN A 269 -2.05 24.29 -13.82
C GLN A 269 -0.59 23.81 -13.92
N LEU A 270 -0.31 22.85 -14.82
CA LEU A 270 1.06 22.41 -15.07
C LEU A 270 1.90 23.53 -15.70
N ALA A 271 1.34 24.25 -16.68
CA ALA A 271 2.01 25.40 -17.31
C ALA A 271 2.31 26.51 -16.29
N GLU A 272 1.35 26.80 -15.40
CA GLU A 272 1.53 27.75 -14.31
C GLU A 272 2.63 27.30 -13.35
N ALA A 273 2.64 26.03 -12.93
CA ALA A 273 3.70 25.49 -12.06
C ALA A 273 5.08 25.59 -12.70
N LEU A 274 5.19 25.33 -14.02
CA LEU A 274 6.43 25.49 -14.78
C LEU A 274 6.85 26.96 -14.86
N ALA A 275 5.92 27.88 -15.12
CA ALA A 275 6.19 29.33 -15.22
C ALA A 275 6.67 29.94 -13.89
N LEU A 276 6.14 29.45 -12.77
CA LEU A 276 6.50 29.92 -11.42
C LEU A 276 7.79 29.26 -10.88
N SER A 277 8.31 28.24 -11.56
CA SER A 277 9.49 27.52 -11.09
C SER A 277 10.76 28.36 -11.21
N THR A 278 11.53 28.44 -10.11
CA THR A 278 12.75 29.25 -10.04
C THR A 278 13.96 28.47 -9.53
N SER A 279 15.13 28.84 -10.04
CA SER A 279 16.44 28.41 -9.55
C SER A 279 16.71 28.88 -8.11
N VAL A 280 17.79 28.38 -7.51
CA VAL A 280 18.25 28.82 -6.17
C VAL A 280 18.44 30.34 -6.09
N THR A 281 18.82 30.97 -7.20
CA THR A 281 19.07 32.41 -7.29
C THR A 281 17.82 33.22 -7.66
N GLY A 282 16.64 32.60 -7.71
CA GLY A 282 15.37 33.26 -8.05
C GLY A 282 15.15 33.54 -9.53
N ARG A 283 16.01 33.02 -10.42
CA ARG A 283 15.79 33.13 -11.89
C ARG A 283 14.76 32.09 -12.34
N PRO A 284 13.81 32.42 -13.24
CA PRO A 284 12.91 31.45 -13.84
C PRO A 284 13.69 30.29 -14.47
N LEU A 285 13.21 29.06 -14.29
CA LEU A 285 13.82 27.87 -14.89
C LEU A 285 13.42 27.70 -16.36
N LEU A 286 12.25 28.19 -16.74
CA LEU A 286 11.74 28.14 -18.11
C LEU A 286 11.22 29.50 -18.55
N ASN A 287 11.33 29.77 -19.85
CA ASN A 287 10.59 30.85 -20.51
C ASN A 287 9.31 30.32 -21.20
N ALA A 288 8.45 31.24 -21.67
CA ALA A 288 7.17 30.88 -22.29
C ALA A 288 7.30 29.97 -23.54
N SER A 289 8.36 30.14 -24.33
CA SER A 289 8.61 29.29 -25.51
C SER A 289 8.92 27.86 -25.09
N GLN A 290 9.79 27.70 -24.08
CA GLN A 290 10.17 26.40 -23.53
C GLN A 290 8.96 25.69 -22.90
N ILE A 291 8.09 26.42 -22.19
CA ILE A 291 6.86 25.84 -21.60
C ILE A 291 5.95 25.31 -22.70
N ASN A 292 5.73 26.08 -23.76
CA ASN A 292 4.91 25.65 -24.90
C ASN A 292 5.49 24.42 -25.59
N ALA A 293 6.81 24.38 -25.80
CA ALA A 293 7.50 23.25 -26.40
C ALA A 293 7.42 21.98 -25.53
N VAL A 294 7.60 22.12 -24.21
CA VAL A 294 7.51 21.01 -23.27
C VAL A 294 6.09 20.41 -23.23
N LEU A 295 5.07 21.27 -23.26
CA LEU A 295 3.65 20.88 -23.15
C LEU A 295 2.98 20.57 -24.49
N GLU A 296 3.73 20.55 -25.60
CA GLU A 296 3.17 20.23 -26.92
C GLU A 296 2.60 18.80 -26.96
N GLY A 297 1.33 18.66 -27.36
CA GLY A 297 0.66 17.35 -27.43
C GLY A 297 0.21 16.77 -26.08
N VAL A 298 0.36 17.52 -24.99
CA VAL A 298 -0.14 17.15 -23.65
C VAL A 298 -1.64 17.44 -23.57
N GLY A 299 -2.41 16.52 -22.97
CA GLY A 299 -3.86 16.63 -22.82
C GLY A 299 -4.29 17.83 -21.96
N GLU A 300 -5.45 18.43 -22.28
CA GLU A 300 -5.90 19.67 -21.63
C GLU A 300 -6.31 19.49 -20.16
N ASN A 301 -7.17 18.49 -19.87
CA ASN A 301 -7.80 18.37 -18.55
C ASN A 301 -7.27 17.21 -17.70
N ILE A 302 -6.70 16.17 -18.33
CA ILE A 302 -6.16 14.98 -17.69
C ILE A 302 -4.91 14.58 -18.44
N LEU A 303 -3.88 14.20 -17.68
CA LEU A 303 -2.59 13.75 -18.19
C LEU A 303 -2.38 12.29 -17.78
N ILE A 304 -1.96 11.47 -18.74
CA ILE A 304 -1.61 10.06 -18.51
C ILE A 304 -0.10 9.89 -18.32
N ASP A 305 0.32 8.71 -17.85
CA ASP A 305 1.72 8.36 -17.58
C ASP A 305 2.70 8.72 -18.71
N SER A 306 2.38 8.32 -19.95
CA SER A 306 3.25 8.56 -21.10
C SER A 306 3.42 10.05 -21.42
N GLN A 307 2.38 10.86 -21.19
CA GLN A 307 2.45 12.32 -21.37
C GLN A 307 3.32 12.98 -20.30
N PHE A 308 3.20 12.56 -19.03
CA PHE A 308 4.07 13.07 -17.97
C PHE A 308 5.53 12.65 -18.14
N ALA A 309 5.76 11.41 -18.57
CA ALA A 309 7.09 10.89 -18.87
C ALA A 309 7.74 11.68 -20.02
N LEU A 310 6.95 12.02 -21.04
CA LEU A 310 7.37 12.89 -22.14
C LEU A 310 7.71 14.30 -21.65
N VAL A 311 6.88 14.91 -20.81
CA VAL A 311 7.16 16.23 -20.20
C VAL A 311 8.48 16.20 -19.43
N LEU A 312 8.69 15.20 -18.57
CA LEU A 312 9.94 15.07 -17.81
C LEU A 312 11.16 14.89 -18.73
N THR A 313 11.02 14.07 -19.77
CA THR A 313 12.08 13.85 -20.77
C THR A 313 12.45 15.14 -21.50
N ARG A 314 11.45 15.93 -21.92
CA ARG A 314 11.67 17.23 -22.57
C ARG A 314 12.28 18.24 -21.61
N LEU A 315 11.86 18.28 -20.35
CA LEU A 315 12.48 19.15 -19.34
C LEU A 315 13.98 18.85 -19.15
N ALA A 316 14.39 17.59 -19.27
CA ALA A 316 15.78 17.17 -19.13
C ALA A 316 16.61 17.33 -20.43
N SER A 317 15.98 17.46 -21.59
CA SER A 317 16.66 17.53 -22.89
C SER A 317 17.10 18.96 -23.22
N SER A 318 18.27 19.08 -23.86
CA SER A 318 18.79 20.34 -24.43
C SER A 318 18.52 20.47 -25.93
N ASP A 319 17.71 19.58 -26.51
CA ASP A 319 17.41 19.57 -27.94
C ASP A 319 16.40 20.67 -28.30
N GLY A 320 16.69 21.47 -29.33
CA GLY A 320 15.78 22.50 -29.82
C GLY A 320 15.43 23.56 -28.75
N ASP A 321 14.13 23.75 -28.51
CA ASP A 321 13.58 24.72 -27.54
C ASP A 321 13.39 24.12 -26.13
N TYR A 322 14.03 23.00 -25.82
CA TYR A 322 13.95 22.38 -24.50
C TYR A 322 14.98 22.96 -23.49
N PRO A 323 14.67 22.99 -22.18
CA PRO A 323 15.46 23.74 -21.21
C PRO A 323 16.74 23.06 -20.71
N GLY A 324 16.93 21.75 -20.92
CA GLY A 324 18.15 21.03 -20.52
C GLY A 324 18.40 21.04 -19.01
N LEU A 325 17.35 20.88 -18.21
CA LEU A 325 17.43 21.04 -16.76
C LEU A 325 18.28 19.96 -16.09
N SER A 326 19.06 20.38 -15.10
CA SER A 326 19.76 19.46 -14.21
C SER A 326 18.79 18.69 -13.32
N GLN A 327 19.23 17.56 -12.78
CA GLN A 327 18.43 16.77 -11.82
C GLN A 327 17.97 17.60 -10.60
N ARG A 328 18.79 18.55 -10.14
CA ARG A 328 18.41 19.44 -9.03
C ARG A 328 17.28 20.40 -9.42
N GLU A 329 17.26 20.86 -10.66
CA GLU A 329 16.21 21.74 -11.18
C GLU A 329 14.92 20.96 -11.48
N LEU A 330 15.04 19.73 -11.98
CA LEU A 330 13.90 18.81 -12.12
C LEU A 330 13.21 18.54 -10.77
N LEU A 331 13.99 18.28 -9.72
CA LEU A 331 13.44 18.10 -8.36
C LEU A 331 12.78 19.38 -7.81
N ARG A 332 13.23 20.57 -8.22
CA ARG A 332 12.56 21.83 -7.87
C ARG A 332 11.21 21.95 -8.55
N ILE A 333 11.12 21.61 -9.84
CA ILE A 333 9.84 21.56 -10.57
C ILE A 333 8.93 20.49 -9.95
N ARG A 334 9.46 19.31 -9.63
CA ARG A 334 8.73 18.25 -8.93
C ARG A 334 8.07 18.78 -7.67
N ASN A 335 8.80 19.51 -6.82
CA ASN A 335 8.27 20.07 -5.57
C ASN A 335 7.19 21.15 -5.76
N MET A 336 7.01 21.70 -6.97
CA MET A 336 5.91 22.63 -7.27
C MET A 336 4.60 21.89 -7.59
N ILE A 337 4.68 20.60 -7.95
CA ILE A 337 3.56 19.79 -8.44
C ILE A 337 3.21 18.68 -7.45
N PHE A 338 4.22 18.11 -6.82
CA PHE A 338 4.18 16.92 -5.99
C PHE A 338 4.74 17.20 -4.59
N ASN A 339 4.47 16.28 -3.67
CA ASN A 339 4.97 16.34 -2.30
C ASN A 339 6.12 15.33 -2.17
N GLU A 340 7.20 15.70 -1.49
CA GLU A 340 8.26 14.74 -1.23
C GLU A 340 7.76 13.65 -0.28
N PRO A 341 7.87 12.35 -0.64
CA PRO A 341 7.50 11.28 0.27
C PRO A 341 8.66 11.05 1.26
N ASP A 342 8.63 11.73 2.40
CA ASP A 342 9.69 11.69 3.43
C ASP A 342 9.21 11.09 4.76
N ALA A 343 8.15 10.29 4.74
CA ALA A 343 7.62 9.65 5.95
C ALA A 343 7.49 8.12 5.80
N PRO A 344 8.61 7.38 5.67
CA PRO A 344 8.55 5.94 5.49
C PRO A 344 7.96 5.22 6.70
N VAL A 345 6.97 4.35 6.45
CA VAL A 345 6.30 3.54 7.48
C VAL A 345 6.49 2.05 7.25
N SER A 346 6.47 1.26 8.32
CA SER A 346 6.39 -0.19 8.24
C SER A 346 5.08 -0.62 7.59
N TYR A 347 5.13 -1.70 6.82
CA TYR A 347 3.90 -2.35 6.36
C TYR A 347 3.07 -2.81 7.57
N PRO A 348 1.77 -2.49 7.66
CA PRO A 348 0.93 -3.05 8.71
C PRO A 348 0.66 -4.55 8.46
N PHE A 349 0.35 -5.32 9.51
CA PHE A 349 -0.16 -6.67 9.32
C PHE A 349 -1.63 -6.64 8.87
N LEU A 350 -2.13 -7.74 8.29
CA LEU A 350 -3.49 -7.85 7.77
C LEU A 350 -4.45 -8.68 8.62
N TRP A 351 -3.99 -9.49 9.57
CA TRP A 351 -4.91 -10.14 10.50
C TRP A 351 -5.63 -9.08 11.35
N ASP A 352 -6.87 -9.35 11.75
CA ASP A 352 -7.75 -8.44 12.50
C ASP A 352 -8.20 -7.16 11.75
N ILE A 353 -7.74 -6.88 10.51
CA ILE A 353 -8.10 -5.62 9.83
C ILE A 353 -9.57 -5.59 9.42
N ALA A 354 -10.13 -6.72 8.97
CA ALA A 354 -11.52 -6.80 8.55
C ALA A 354 -12.48 -6.60 9.73
N GLN A 355 -11.98 -6.83 10.95
CA GLN A 355 -12.66 -6.65 12.22
C GLN A 355 -12.39 -5.27 12.86
N SER A 356 -11.53 -4.42 12.28
CA SER A 356 -11.17 -3.12 12.85
C SER A 356 -12.13 -2.03 12.39
N ASP A 357 -12.47 -1.10 13.29
CA ASP A 357 -13.31 0.07 12.98
C ASP A 357 -12.61 1.08 12.05
N TYR A 358 -11.32 1.32 12.28
CA TYR A 358 -10.45 2.15 11.46
C TYR A 358 -9.16 1.43 11.12
N VAL A 359 -8.64 1.65 9.92
CA VAL A 359 -7.36 1.10 9.47
C VAL A 359 -6.39 2.18 9.02
N GLN A 360 -5.19 1.76 8.60
CA GLN A 360 -4.00 2.60 8.44
C GLN A 360 -3.47 3.15 9.78
N TRP A 361 -2.22 3.61 9.77
CA TRP A 361 -1.50 3.96 11.00
C TRP A 361 -2.11 5.13 11.77
N ASN A 362 -2.69 6.12 11.08
CA ASN A 362 -3.36 7.29 11.66
C ASN A 362 -4.89 7.20 11.65
N GLY A 363 -5.45 6.03 11.32
CA GLY A 363 -6.91 5.84 11.28
C GLY A 363 -7.60 6.65 10.18
N LEU A 364 -6.93 6.91 9.05
CA LEU A 364 -7.50 7.69 7.94
C LEU A 364 -8.70 7.00 7.29
N ALA A 365 -8.70 5.68 7.21
CA ALA A 365 -9.76 4.92 6.56
C ALA A 365 -10.74 4.33 7.58
N ASN A 366 -11.99 4.82 7.57
CA ASN A 366 -13.12 4.15 8.23
C ASN A 366 -13.44 2.85 7.48
N ASN A 367 -13.57 1.75 8.22
CA ASN A 367 -13.71 0.42 7.65
C ASN A 367 -15.16 -0.02 7.42
N ALA A 368 -16.15 0.86 7.62
CA ALA A 368 -17.57 0.55 7.49
C ALA A 368 -18.11 0.68 6.05
N GLY A 369 -19.20 -0.03 5.75
CA GLY A 369 -19.88 0.02 4.45
C GLY A 369 -18.93 -0.32 3.29
N VAL A 370 -18.90 0.53 2.25
CA VAL A 370 -17.99 0.38 1.09
C VAL A 370 -16.58 0.93 1.34
N GLY A 371 -16.27 1.36 2.56
CA GLY A 371 -14.98 1.91 2.98
C GLY A 371 -13.78 1.04 2.59
N PRO A 372 -13.79 -0.29 2.85
CA PRO A 372 -12.68 -1.17 2.49
C PRO A 372 -12.41 -1.20 0.98
N LEU A 373 -13.47 -1.26 0.15
CA LEU A 373 -13.32 -1.27 -1.30
C LEU A 373 -12.69 0.04 -1.81
N GLY A 374 -13.14 1.17 -1.28
CA GLY A 374 -12.54 2.48 -1.58
C GLY A 374 -11.07 2.53 -1.17
N ARG A 375 -10.75 2.18 0.08
CA ARG A 375 -9.36 2.12 0.56
C ARG A 375 -8.48 1.27 -0.35
N ASN A 376 -8.90 0.02 -0.62
CA ASN A 376 -8.13 -0.92 -1.43
C ASN A 376 -7.94 -0.40 -2.87
N ALA A 377 -8.97 0.20 -3.49
CA ALA A 377 -8.83 0.84 -4.80
C ALA A 377 -7.83 2.02 -4.76
N GLY A 378 -7.85 2.84 -3.71
CA GLY A 378 -6.89 3.92 -3.50
C GLY A 378 -5.45 3.43 -3.31
N GLU A 379 -5.27 2.27 -2.68
CA GLU A 379 -3.96 1.61 -2.56
C GLU A 379 -3.48 1.11 -3.92
N VAL A 380 -4.33 0.42 -4.71
CA VAL A 380 -3.98 -0.04 -6.07
C VAL A 380 -3.62 1.12 -7.00
N ILE A 381 -4.31 2.27 -6.91
CA ILE A 381 -3.91 3.49 -7.61
C ILE A 381 -2.42 3.79 -7.39
N GLY A 382 -1.94 3.72 -6.14
CA GLY A 382 -0.54 4.00 -5.80
C GLY A 382 0.45 2.86 -6.05
N VAL A 383 -0.01 1.61 -6.06
CA VAL A 383 0.79 0.43 -6.44
C VAL A 383 0.56 0.04 -7.90
N PHE A 384 0.77 1.00 -8.80
CA PHE A 384 0.88 0.79 -10.25
C PHE A 384 -0.41 0.37 -10.96
N GLY A 385 -1.59 0.71 -10.45
CA GLY A 385 -2.79 0.67 -11.26
C GLY A 385 -2.65 1.56 -12.50
N LYS A 386 -3.08 1.06 -13.66
CA LYS A 386 -3.15 1.83 -14.90
C LYS A 386 -4.38 2.71 -14.88
N LEU A 387 -4.17 4.03 -14.99
CA LEU A 387 -5.21 5.05 -14.85
C LEU A 387 -5.44 5.71 -16.21
N ASP A 388 -6.19 5.04 -17.08
CA ASP A 388 -6.58 5.54 -18.41
C ASP A 388 -7.72 6.58 -18.30
N TRP A 389 -7.55 7.55 -17.40
CA TRP A 389 -8.53 8.59 -17.16
C TRP A 389 -8.59 9.56 -18.34
N SER A 390 -9.79 10.02 -18.66
CA SER A 390 -10.01 10.98 -19.74
C SER A 390 -11.11 11.96 -19.39
N SER A 391 -11.12 13.13 -20.02
CA SER A 391 -12.20 14.10 -19.87
C SER A 391 -13.13 14.08 -21.07
N HIS A 392 -14.43 14.19 -20.84
CA HIS A 392 -15.42 14.32 -21.92
C HIS A 392 -16.56 15.29 -21.54
N LYS A 393 -17.22 15.85 -22.55
CA LYS A 393 -18.44 16.65 -22.35
C LYS A 393 -19.58 15.80 -21.77
N PRO A 394 -20.47 16.37 -20.92
CA PRO A 394 -21.61 15.65 -20.37
C PRO A 394 -22.45 14.95 -21.45
N GLY A 395 -22.77 13.68 -21.22
CA GLY A 395 -23.54 12.83 -22.14
C GLY A 395 -24.51 11.88 -21.41
N PHE A 396 -25.27 11.08 -22.17
CA PHE A 396 -26.27 10.12 -21.65
C PHE A 396 -25.68 8.75 -21.24
N ASN A 397 -24.35 8.62 -21.16
CA ASN A 397 -23.61 7.40 -20.86
C ASN A 397 -23.49 7.11 -19.35
N PHE A 398 -22.97 5.92 -18.99
CA PHE A 398 -22.75 5.47 -17.60
C PHE A 398 -21.86 6.42 -16.78
N SER A 399 -21.07 7.26 -17.44
CA SER A 399 -20.34 8.39 -16.84
C SER A 399 -21.24 9.35 -16.06
N SER A 400 -22.56 9.35 -16.30
CA SER A 400 -23.53 10.10 -15.48
C SER A 400 -23.55 9.67 -14.01
N ILE A 401 -23.28 8.39 -13.69
CA ILE A 401 -23.26 7.89 -12.30
C ILE A 401 -21.97 8.30 -11.60
N SER A 402 -20.81 8.06 -12.20
CA SER A 402 -19.52 8.49 -11.65
C SER A 402 -19.47 10.02 -11.50
N ALA A 403 -19.96 10.77 -12.48
CA ALA A 403 -20.07 12.22 -12.40
C ALA A 403 -21.01 12.68 -11.29
N TRP A 404 -22.10 11.96 -11.01
CA TRP A 404 -22.98 12.26 -9.87
C TRP A 404 -22.31 12.00 -8.52
N ILE A 405 -21.67 10.84 -8.35
CA ILE A 405 -20.99 10.44 -7.10
C ILE A 405 -19.82 11.37 -6.77
N THR A 406 -19.07 11.79 -7.79
CA THR A 406 -17.91 12.68 -7.66
C THR A 406 -18.26 14.17 -7.69
N GLY A 407 -19.55 14.53 -7.80
CA GLY A 407 -20.00 15.92 -7.82
C GLY A 407 -19.66 16.69 -9.11
N GLN A 408 -19.27 15.99 -10.18
CA GLN A 408 -18.95 16.54 -11.49
C GLN A 408 -20.17 16.79 -12.39
N SER A 409 -21.41 16.48 -11.96
CA SER A 409 -22.62 16.63 -12.81
C SER A 409 -22.84 18.04 -13.38
N ARG A 410 -22.29 19.08 -12.74
CA ARG A 410 -22.39 20.49 -13.18
C ARG A 410 -21.16 20.98 -13.97
N LYS A 411 -20.15 20.12 -14.16
CA LYS A 411 -18.93 20.46 -14.88
C LYS A 411 -19.16 20.42 -16.39
N SER A 412 -18.48 21.33 -17.10
CA SER A 412 -18.47 21.38 -18.56
C SER A 412 -17.73 20.21 -19.19
N GLU A 413 -16.77 19.64 -18.46
CA GLU A 413 -16.00 18.45 -18.80
C GLU A 413 -16.00 17.53 -17.56
N GLN A 414 -16.27 16.24 -17.76
CA GLN A 414 -16.36 15.22 -16.71
C GLN A 414 -15.23 14.21 -16.89
N ILE A 415 -14.61 13.78 -15.79
CA ILE A 415 -13.59 12.73 -15.81
C ILE A 415 -14.27 11.35 -15.85
N ASP A 416 -13.86 10.52 -16.81
CA ASP A 416 -14.07 9.08 -16.81
C ASP A 416 -12.88 8.40 -16.12
N PHE A 417 -13.15 7.55 -15.13
CA PHE A 417 -12.12 6.94 -14.26
C PHE A 417 -11.77 5.51 -14.68
N LYS A 418 -11.71 5.27 -15.99
CA LYS A 418 -11.33 3.98 -16.55
C LYS A 418 -9.95 3.56 -16.01
N SER A 419 -9.84 2.34 -15.46
CA SER A 419 -8.59 1.82 -14.91
C SER A 419 -8.52 0.30 -14.99
N SER A 420 -7.36 -0.26 -14.70
CA SER A 420 -7.11 -1.71 -14.56
C SER A 420 -7.64 -2.32 -13.25
N ILE A 421 -8.08 -1.48 -12.30
CA ILE A 421 -8.39 -1.90 -10.92
C ILE A 421 -9.55 -2.90 -10.87
N ASP A 422 -9.29 -4.12 -10.36
CA ASP A 422 -10.29 -5.19 -10.27
C ASP A 422 -11.07 -5.10 -8.95
N LEU A 423 -12.17 -4.35 -8.97
CA LEU A 423 -13.05 -4.18 -7.81
C LEU A 423 -13.66 -5.50 -7.30
N VAL A 424 -13.88 -6.49 -8.17
CA VAL A 424 -14.46 -7.78 -7.78
C VAL A 424 -13.44 -8.55 -6.94
N ASN A 425 -12.20 -8.63 -7.41
CA ASN A 425 -11.15 -9.32 -6.66
C ASN A 425 -10.81 -8.58 -5.37
N LEU A 426 -10.79 -7.24 -5.36
CA LEU A 426 -10.60 -6.47 -4.14
C LEU A 426 -11.67 -6.77 -3.08
N GLN A 427 -12.94 -6.88 -3.47
CA GLN A 427 -14.02 -7.27 -2.55
C GLN A 427 -13.83 -8.72 -2.04
N ARG A 428 -13.46 -9.66 -2.92
CA ARG A 428 -13.24 -11.06 -2.54
C ARG A 428 -12.05 -11.21 -1.60
N LEU A 429 -10.97 -10.46 -1.82
CA LEU A 429 -9.79 -10.42 -0.97
C LEU A 429 -10.14 -9.90 0.43
N GLU A 430 -10.93 -8.82 0.53
CA GLU A 430 -11.41 -8.32 1.82
C GLU A 430 -12.26 -9.37 2.57
N SER A 431 -13.14 -10.08 1.86
CA SER A 431 -13.93 -11.17 2.43
C SER A 431 -13.05 -12.33 2.91
N HIS A 432 -12.02 -12.66 2.14
CA HIS A 432 -11.06 -13.72 2.46
C HIS A 432 -10.20 -13.39 3.70
N LEU A 433 -9.79 -12.13 3.86
CA LEU A 433 -8.99 -11.64 5.01
C LEU A 433 -9.72 -11.77 6.36
N ARG A 434 -11.05 -11.94 6.38
CA ARG A 434 -11.80 -12.21 7.62
C ARG A 434 -11.40 -13.52 8.29
N GLY A 435 -11.04 -14.52 7.48
CA GLY A 435 -10.60 -15.82 7.97
C GLY A 435 -9.18 -15.80 8.53
N LEU A 436 -8.39 -14.77 8.21
CA LEU A 436 -6.99 -14.68 8.62
C LEU A 436 -6.88 -14.40 10.13
N GLN A 437 -6.11 -15.23 10.81
CA GLN A 437 -5.77 -15.12 12.22
C GLN A 437 -4.29 -14.74 12.41
N SER A 438 -3.99 -14.19 13.58
CA SER A 438 -2.62 -13.88 13.97
C SER A 438 -1.75 -15.14 14.07
N PRO A 439 -0.45 -15.07 13.72
CA PRO A 439 0.47 -16.17 13.88
C PRO A 439 0.74 -16.46 15.36
N LYS A 440 0.63 -17.73 15.75
CA LYS A 440 1.01 -18.19 17.10
C LYS A 440 2.52 -18.34 17.19
N TRP A 441 3.08 -18.08 18.38
CA TRP A 441 4.50 -18.32 18.64
C TRP A 441 4.87 -19.81 18.43
N PRO A 442 5.76 -20.13 17.46
CA PRO A 442 6.11 -21.51 17.14
C PRO A 442 7.14 -22.05 18.15
N GLU A 443 6.67 -22.57 19.29
CA GLU A 443 7.54 -23.06 20.38
C GLU A 443 8.56 -24.13 19.95
N GLN A 444 8.23 -24.91 18.91
CA GLN A 444 9.11 -25.95 18.37
C GLN A 444 10.35 -25.38 17.68
N ILE A 445 10.29 -24.12 17.22
CA ILE A 445 11.37 -23.46 16.47
C ILE A 445 12.02 -22.37 17.33
N LEU A 446 11.20 -21.53 17.98
CA LEU A 446 11.69 -20.35 18.72
C LEU A 446 11.84 -20.59 20.24
N GLY A 447 11.55 -21.80 20.70
CA GLY A 447 11.61 -22.19 22.11
C GLY A 447 10.31 -21.97 22.87
N LYS A 448 10.16 -22.67 23.99
CA LYS A 448 8.95 -22.66 24.81
C LYS A 448 8.73 -21.33 25.53
N ILE A 449 7.47 -20.93 25.67
CA ILE A 449 7.09 -19.77 26.48
C ILE A 449 7.20 -20.12 27.97
N ASP A 450 7.81 -19.23 28.76
CA ASP A 450 7.82 -19.39 30.22
C ASP A 450 6.47 -18.93 30.78
N LEU A 451 5.56 -19.88 30.97
CA LEU A 451 4.19 -19.60 31.43
C LEU A 451 4.13 -18.87 32.78
N LYS A 452 5.11 -19.07 33.68
CA LYS A 452 5.15 -18.36 34.96
C LYS A 452 5.54 -16.90 34.78
N LYS A 453 6.46 -16.61 33.84
CA LYS A 453 6.79 -15.23 33.45
C LYS A 453 5.61 -14.58 32.73
N ALA A 454 4.99 -15.28 31.78
CA ALA A 454 3.83 -14.80 31.05
C ALA A 454 2.65 -14.46 31.97
N GLU A 455 2.38 -15.28 32.99
CA GLU A 455 1.31 -15.00 33.97
C GLU A 455 1.59 -13.70 34.75
N ARG A 456 2.84 -13.46 35.17
CA ARG A 456 3.22 -12.18 35.79
C ARG A 456 3.17 -11.01 34.81
N GLY A 457 3.61 -11.24 33.58
CA GLY A 457 3.56 -10.29 32.48
C GLY A 457 2.15 -9.84 32.13
N ARG A 458 1.17 -10.73 32.24
CA ARG A 458 -0.24 -10.42 32.04
C ARG A 458 -0.73 -9.30 32.95
N PHE A 459 -0.29 -9.27 34.21
CA PHE A 459 -0.65 -8.18 35.14
C PHE A 459 0.01 -6.87 34.74
N VAL A 460 1.27 -6.91 34.29
CA VAL A 460 1.96 -5.73 33.76
C VAL A 460 1.23 -5.21 32.50
N TYR A 461 0.86 -6.10 31.59
CA TYR A 461 0.11 -5.77 30.38
C TYR A 461 -1.23 -5.09 30.72
N ALA A 462 -1.99 -5.67 31.66
CA ALA A 462 -3.28 -5.13 32.07
C ALA A 462 -3.17 -3.70 32.61
N GLN A 463 -2.06 -3.39 33.30
CA GLN A 463 -1.81 -2.07 33.88
C GLN A 463 -1.28 -1.04 32.88
N TYR A 464 -0.35 -1.45 31.99
CA TYR A 464 0.41 -0.52 31.15
C TYR A 464 -0.08 -0.44 29.69
N CYS A 465 -0.71 -1.50 29.19
CA CYS A 465 -0.94 -1.70 27.76
C CYS A 465 -2.43 -1.79 27.41
N GLN A 466 -3.21 -2.51 28.21
CA GLN A 466 -4.56 -2.95 27.85
C GLN A 466 -5.57 -1.81 27.62
N SER A 467 -5.35 -0.63 28.20
CA SER A 467 -6.18 0.56 27.98
C SER A 467 -6.17 1.03 26.52
N CYS A 468 -5.02 0.88 25.84
CA CYS A 468 -4.81 1.20 24.42
C CYS A 468 -4.92 -0.04 23.53
N HIS A 469 -4.31 -1.15 23.98
CA HIS A 469 -4.14 -2.39 23.24
C HIS A 469 -5.02 -3.48 23.86
N GLU A 470 -6.31 -3.45 23.55
CA GLU A 470 -7.27 -4.42 24.07
C GLU A 470 -6.82 -5.86 23.72
N VAL A 471 -7.03 -6.81 24.65
CA VAL A 471 -6.74 -8.23 24.40
C VAL A 471 -7.91 -8.81 23.61
N ILE A 472 -7.63 -9.28 22.40
CA ILE A 472 -8.65 -9.75 21.47
C ILE A 472 -8.47 -11.24 21.25
N LYS A 473 -9.53 -12.03 21.42
CA LYS A 473 -9.50 -13.47 21.12
C LYS A 473 -9.47 -13.68 19.60
N PRO A 474 -8.39 -14.25 19.02
CA PRO A 474 -8.25 -14.36 17.56
C PRO A 474 -9.27 -15.27 16.87
N ASP A 475 -9.89 -16.20 17.60
CA ASP A 475 -10.87 -17.17 17.10
C ASP A 475 -12.32 -16.73 17.33
N ASN A 476 -12.55 -15.57 17.96
CA ASN A 476 -13.90 -15.05 18.12
C ASN A 476 -14.40 -14.44 16.80
N TRP A 477 -15.49 -14.99 16.28
CA TRP A 477 -16.13 -14.58 15.02
C TRP A 477 -16.76 -13.19 15.11
N ASP A 478 -17.34 -12.83 16.26
CA ASP A 478 -17.96 -11.52 16.53
C ASP A 478 -16.95 -10.46 17.02
N ARG A 479 -15.64 -10.70 16.88
CA ARG A 479 -14.65 -9.76 17.42
C ARG A 479 -14.68 -8.44 16.65
N VAL A 480 -14.53 -7.34 17.39
CA VAL A 480 -14.35 -6.00 16.83
C VAL A 480 -13.09 -5.41 17.46
N VAL A 481 -12.22 -4.85 16.61
CA VAL A 481 -11.00 -4.17 17.05
C VAL A 481 -11.28 -2.66 17.04
N ILE A 482 -11.40 -2.08 18.23
CA ILE A 482 -11.61 -0.64 18.39
C ILE A 482 -10.25 0.04 18.51
N GLY A 483 -9.87 0.79 17.47
CA GLY A 483 -8.63 1.56 17.48
C GLY A 483 -8.65 2.69 18.51
N LYS A 484 -7.71 2.69 19.46
CA LYS A 484 -7.50 3.83 20.36
C LYS A 484 -6.51 4.80 19.71
N MET A 485 -6.99 5.96 19.31
CA MET A 485 -6.19 7.03 18.75
C MET A 485 -5.46 7.79 19.85
N MET A 486 -4.19 8.10 19.62
CA MET A 486 -3.39 8.96 20.49
C MET A 486 -2.78 10.10 19.68
N ASP A 487 -2.99 11.33 20.13
CA ASP A 487 -2.41 12.54 19.57
C ASP A 487 -0.88 12.43 19.45
N ILE A 488 -0.33 12.90 18.34
CA ILE A 488 1.13 12.85 18.08
C ILE A 488 1.95 13.57 19.16
N ASN A 489 1.42 14.63 19.78
CA ASN A 489 2.11 15.36 20.85
C ASN A 489 2.05 14.63 22.20
N LEU A 490 1.07 13.73 22.39
CA LEU A 490 0.96 12.91 23.60
C LEU A 490 1.80 11.64 23.50
N VAL A 491 1.70 10.92 22.38
CA VAL A 491 2.46 9.67 22.16
C VAL A 491 3.94 9.96 21.92
N GLY A 492 4.27 11.09 21.28
CA GLY A 492 5.64 11.57 21.05
C GLY A 492 6.46 10.75 20.05
N THR A 493 5.83 9.84 19.30
CA THR A 493 6.50 9.11 18.20
C THR A 493 6.71 10.03 17.00
N ASP A 494 7.50 9.59 16.03
CA ASP A 494 7.80 10.38 14.83
C ASP A 494 6.53 10.99 14.19
N PRO A 495 6.44 12.31 13.99
CA PRO A 495 5.22 12.96 13.53
C PRO A 495 5.07 12.97 12.00
N ALA A 496 6.11 12.62 11.23
CA ALA A 496 6.20 12.94 9.80
C ALA A 496 5.00 12.42 9.01
N MET A 497 4.63 11.15 9.19
CA MET A 497 3.56 10.55 8.39
C MET A 497 2.19 11.17 8.71
N ALA A 498 1.87 11.37 9.99
CA ALA A 498 0.62 12.00 10.40
C ALA A 498 0.53 13.45 9.91
N VAL A 499 1.62 14.22 10.02
CA VAL A 499 1.70 15.60 9.55
C VAL A 499 1.57 15.68 8.04
N ASN A 500 2.29 14.84 7.29
CA ASN A 500 2.23 14.81 5.82
C ASN A 500 0.83 14.43 5.33
N SER A 501 0.12 13.53 6.04
CA SER A 501 -1.26 13.15 5.70
C SER A 501 -2.23 14.34 5.71
N VAL A 502 -1.97 15.35 6.55
CA VAL A 502 -2.82 16.53 6.70
C VAL A 502 -2.32 17.70 5.86
N ASN A 503 -1.00 17.90 5.81
CA ASN A 503 -0.39 19.09 5.22
C ASN A 503 -0.06 18.96 3.74
N SER A 504 0.02 17.74 3.20
CA SER A 504 0.27 17.56 1.77
C SER A 504 -0.86 18.22 0.97
N SER A 505 -0.48 19.06 0.02
CA SER A 505 -1.42 19.77 -0.85
C SER A 505 -1.04 19.59 -2.31
N GLY A 506 -2.00 19.81 -3.21
CA GLY A 506 -1.71 19.84 -4.64
C GLY A 506 -2.85 20.41 -5.45
N LYS A 507 -2.61 20.51 -6.77
CA LYS A 507 -3.57 21.02 -7.73
C LYS A 507 -4.71 20.04 -7.93
N SER A 508 -5.93 20.50 -7.72
CA SER A 508 -7.15 19.66 -7.78
C SER A 508 -7.71 19.45 -9.19
N GLY A 509 -7.15 20.10 -10.22
CA GLY A 509 -7.59 19.97 -11.60
C GLY A 509 -9.09 20.12 -11.78
N ASN A 510 -9.71 19.15 -12.45
CA ASN A 510 -11.14 19.16 -12.71
C ASN A 510 -12.02 19.00 -11.44
N PHE A 511 -11.45 18.55 -10.32
CA PHE A 511 -12.16 18.46 -9.04
C PHE A 511 -12.33 19.81 -8.34
N ASN A 512 -11.65 20.87 -8.77
CA ASN A 512 -11.88 22.22 -8.27
C ASN A 512 -13.39 22.54 -8.27
N GLN A 513 -13.93 23.17 -7.23
CA GLN A 513 -15.36 23.49 -7.06
C GLN A 513 -16.33 22.28 -7.02
N THR A 514 -15.83 21.05 -6.93
CA THR A 514 -16.66 19.90 -6.53
C THR A 514 -16.76 19.80 -5.01
N VAL A 515 -17.61 18.92 -4.50
CA VAL A 515 -17.90 18.81 -3.07
C VAL A 515 -17.47 17.44 -2.55
N GLN A 516 -16.72 17.44 -1.44
CA GLN A 516 -16.26 16.24 -0.76
C GLN A 516 -16.77 16.19 0.68
N ALA A 517 -17.27 15.02 1.09
CA ALA A 517 -17.71 14.79 2.47
C ALA A 517 -16.52 14.56 3.41
N THR A 518 -16.64 15.04 4.64
CA THR A 518 -15.70 14.92 5.76
C THR A 518 -16.49 14.64 7.04
N ASP A 519 -15.79 14.37 8.14
CA ASP A 519 -16.42 14.11 9.45
C ASP A 519 -17.17 15.34 9.99
N VAL A 520 -16.82 16.54 9.54
CA VAL A 520 -17.46 17.81 9.92
C VAL A 520 -18.45 18.34 8.88
N GLY A 521 -18.76 17.55 7.85
CA GLY A 521 -19.70 17.90 6.79
C GLY A 521 -19.07 17.99 5.40
N LYS A 522 -19.75 18.67 4.47
CA LYS A 522 -19.35 18.76 3.07
C LYS A 522 -18.55 20.04 2.80
N LEU A 523 -17.40 19.91 2.14
CA LEU A 523 -16.51 21.01 1.78
C LEU A 523 -16.35 21.11 0.27
N TYR A 524 -16.18 22.33 -0.24
CA TYR A 524 -15.75 22.55 -1.62
C TYR A 524 -14.25 22.29 -1.75
N ILE A 525 -13.85 21.63 -2.83
CA ILE A 525 -12.45 21.44 -3.18
C ILE A 525 -11.94 22.72 -3.85
N ALA A 526 -10.92 23.35 -3.28
CA ALA A 526 -10.28 24.53 -3.85
C ALA A 526 -9.26 24.16 -4.95
N VAL A 527 -8.70 25.16 -5.64
CA VAL A 527 -7.65 24.94 -6.67
C VAL A 527 -6.45 24.20 -6.07
N ASP A 528 -5.96 24.70 -4.94
CA ASP A 528 -5.01 24.02 -4.08
C ASP A 528 -5.79 23.38 -2.94
N ALA A 529 -5.73 22.06 -2.83
CA ALA A 529 -6.49 21.30 -1.84
C ALA A 529 -5.61 20.25 -1.14
N PRO A 530 -5.94 19.86 0.11
CA PRO A 530 -5.31 18.72 0.76
C PRO A 530 -5.40 17.48 -0.12
N VAL A 531 -4.29 16.76 -0.32
CA VAL A 531 -4.27 15.62 -1.26
C VAL A 531 -5.22 14.50 -0.82
N VAL A 532 -5.46 14.34 0.48
CA VAL A 532 -6.46 13.42 1.02
C VAL A 532 -7.88 13.68 0.46
N GLN A 533 -8.25 14.93 0.18
CA GLN A 533 -9.52 15.28 -0.47
C GLN A 533 -9.56 14.84 -1.93
N ILE A 534 -8.47 15.08 -2.65
CA ILE A 534 -8.34 14.76 -4.06
C ILE A 534 -8.35 13.23 -4.24
N LEU A 535 -7.57 12.50 -3.44
CA LEU A 535 -7.53 11.05 -3.42
C LEU A 535 -8.91 10.44 -3.12
N THR A 536 -9.61 10.96 -2.12
CA THR A 536 -10.95 10.45 -1.77
C THR A 536 -11.93 10.61 -2.93
N SER A 537 -11.84 11.73 -3.67
CA SER A 537 -12.69 12.02 -4.83
C SER A 537 -12.34 11.13 -6.02
N ALA A 538 -11.05 10.95 -6.31
CA ALA A 538 -10.55 10.06 -7.36
C ALA A 538 -10.96 8.60 -7.12
N THR A 539 -10.77 8.12 -5.88
CA THR A 539 -11.12 6.76 -5.46
C THR A 539 -12.62 6.50 -5.61
N LYS A 540 -13.49 7.45 -5.23
CA LYS A 540 -14.93 7.36 -5.46
C LYS A 540 -15.27 7.27 -6.95
N GLY A 541 -14.54 8.01 -7.79
CA GLY A 541 -14.67 7.95 -9.24
C GLY A 541 -14.36 6.56 -9.79
N VAL A 542 -13.25 5.96 -9.35
CA VAL A 542 -12.85 4.60 -9.72
C VAL A 542 -13.89 3.57 -9.27
N VAL A 543 -14.29 3.58 -8.00
CA VAL A 543 -15.30 2.64 -7.47
C VAL A 543 -16.66 2.79 -8.16
N ALA A 544 -17.00 4.00 -8.62
CA ALA A 544 -18.22 4.27 -9.38
C ALA A 544 -18.14 3.87 -10.85
N THR A 545 -16.97 3.50 -11.36
CA THR A 545 -16.75 3.18 -12.77
C THR A 545 -16.71 1.66 -12.98
N PRO A 546 -17.63 1.07 -13.77
CA PRO A 546 -17.60 -0.35 -14.05
C PRO A 546 -16.37 -0.79 -14.84
N ASP A 547 -15.98 -2.04 -14.64
CA ASP A 547 -14.86 -2.70 -15.31
C ASP A 547 -14.95 -2.59 -16.85
N PRO A 548 -13.92 -2.03 -17.52
CA PRO A 548 -13.95 -1.79 -18.96
C PRO A 548 -13.76 -3.05 -19.82
N ASP A 549 -13.10 -4.08 -19.31
CA ASP A 549 -12.70 -5.28 -20.07
C ASP A 549 -13.85 -6.28 -20.20
N LYS A 550 -14.88 -6.15 -19.37
CA LYS A 550 -16.08 -6.98 -19.41
C LYS A 550 -17.10 -6.45 -20.41
N ASN A 551 -17.90 -7.33 -21.01
CA ASN A 551 -19.01 -6.89 -21.87
C ASN A 551 -20.04 -6.01 -21.10
N SER A 552 -20.86 -5.24 -21.82
CA SER A 552 -21.72 -4.20 -21.24
C SER A 552 -22.74 -4.71 -20.21
N ILE A 553 -23.25 -5.93 -20.36
CA ILE A 553 -24.20 -6.52 -19.41
C ILE A 553 -23.44 -7.01 -18.18
N ARG A 554 -22.34 -7.75 -18.38
CA ARG A 554 -21.55 -8.33 -17.28
C ARG A 554 -20.92 -7.26 -16.41
N ARG A 555 -20.34 -6.20 -16.98
CA ARG A 555 -19.73 -5.12 -16.19
C ARG A 555 -20.73 -4.45 -15.25
N VAL A 556 -21.98 -4.28 -15.68
CA VAL A 556 -23.04 -3.66 -14.86
C VAL A 556 -23.46 -4.60 -13.74
N LEU A 557 -23.70 -5.89 -14.05
CA LEU A 557 -24.07 -6.89 -13.05
C LEU A 557 -22.97 -7.11 -12.01
N ASP A 558 -21.71 -7.25 -12.46
CA ASP A 558 -20.54 -7.41 -11.58
C ASP A 558 -20.37 -6.19 -10.68
N TRP A 559 -20.56 -4.98 -11.21
CA TRP A 559 -20.49 -3.75 -10.42
C TRP A 559 -21.59 -3.69 -9.36
N PHE A 560 -22.85 -3.93 -9.73
CA PHE A 560 -23.96 -3.98 -8.75
C PHE A 560 -23.74 -5.04 -7.68
N TYR A 561 -23.28 -6.24 -8.07
CA TYR A 561 -22.92 -7.30 -7.15
C TYR A 561 -21.81 -6.86 -6.19
N THR A 562 -20.73 -6.26 -6.71
CA THR A 562 -19.58 -5.83 -5.91
C THR A 562 -19.95 -4.79 -4.87
N ILE A 563 -20.73 -3.77 -5.27
CA ILE A 563 -21.21 -2.73 -4.35
C ILE A 563 -22.15 -3.33 -3.30
N ALA A 564 -23.07 -4.20 -3.71
CA ALA A 564 -23.99 -4.87 -2.78
C ALA A 564 -23.24 -5.75 -1.78
N MET A 565 -22.35 -6.63 -2.23
CA MET A 565 -21.57 -7.51 -1.37
C MET A 565 -20.63 -6.72 -0.45
N SER A 566 -19.98 -5.67 -0.94
CA SER A 566 -19.13 -4.82 -0.10
C SER A 566 -19.91 -4.18 1.05
N PHE A 567 -21.20 -3.88 0.85
CA PHE A 567 -22.05 -3.33 1.89
C PHE A 567 -22.63 -4.41 2.83
N PHE A 568 -23.12 -5.52 2.27
CA PHE A 568 -23.81 -6.57 3.05
C PHE A 568 -22.88 -7.53 3.77
N ASP A 569 -21.71 -7.83 3.20
CA ASP A 569 -20.73 -8.64 3.89
C ASP A 569 -20.16 -7.85 5.06
N ASN A 570 -19.98 -6.52 4.95
CA ASN A 570 -19.29 -5.73 5.97
C ASN A 570 -20.09 -5.55 7.26
N GLU A 571 -19.61 -6.20 8.33
CA GLU A 571 -20.24 -6.16 9.66
C GLU A 571 -19.82 -4.93 10.48
N ILE A 572 -18.78 -4.20 10.04
CA ILE A 572 -18.29 -3.01 10.73
C ILE A 572 -19.24 -1.83 10.52
N LYS A 573 -19.65 -1.25 11.64
CA LYS A 573 -20.53 -0.08 11.69
C LYS A 573 -19.70 1.20 11.68
N ALA A 574 -20.25 2.25 11.06
CA ALA A 574 -19.64 3.56 11.12
C ALA A 574 -19.67 4.09 12.56
N THR A 575 -18.49 4.34 13.13
CA THR A 575 -18.29 4.94 14.45
C THR A 575 -17.50 6.25 14.32
N ILE A 576 -17.39 6.99 15.41
CA ILE A 576 -16.35 8.01 15.57
C ILE A 576 -15.10 7.36 16.19
N LYS A 577 -13.92 7.90 15.89
CA LYS A 577 -12.66 7.43 16.49
C LYS A 577 -12.73 7.49 18.03
N SER A 578 -12.11 6.51 18.67
CA SER A 578 -11.97 6.45 20.14
C SER A 578 -10.56 6.88 20.55
N GLY A 579 -10.38 7.41 21.76
CA GLY A 579 -9.07 7.74 22.33
C GLY A 579 -8.89 9.23 22.63
N ASN A 580 -7.64 9.66 22.71
CA ASN A 580 -7.25 11.04 23.04
C ASN A 580 -6.53 11.66 21.84
N TYR A 581 -7.31 12.30 20.98
CA TYR A 581 -6.86 12.89 19.73
C TYR A 581 -7.59 14.22 19.49
N GLN A 582 -7.06 15.04 18.58
CA GLN A 582 -7.71 16.29 18.19
C GLN A 582 -8.87 16.02 17.24
N ALA A 583 -10.09 16.38 17.63
CA ALA A 583 -11.26 16.22 16.78
C ALA A 583 -11.22 17.14 15.54
N ASP A 584 -11.82 16.69 14.45
CA ASP A 584 -11.98 17.52 13.26
C ASP A 584 -12.88 18.73 13.55
N THR A 585 -12.53 19.87 12.98
CA THR A 585 -13.32 21.10 13.07
C THR A 585 -13.55 21.67 11.67
N THR A 586 -14.49 22.60 11.53
CA THR A 586 -14.71 23.29 10.25
C THR A 586 -13.50 24.09 9.77
N ALA A 587 -12.63 24.52 10.70
CA ALA A 587 -11.38 25.22 10.38
C ALA A 587 -10.23 24.24 10.05
N GLN A 588 -10.25 23.05 10.63
CA GLN A 588 -9.24 22.00 10.45
C GLN A 588 -9.94 20.63 10.26
N PRO A 589 -10.41 20.32 9.04
CA PRO A 589 -11.27 19.16 8.77
C PRO A 589 -10.59 17.78 8.82
N TYR A 590 -9.27 17.74 9.07
CA TYR A 590 -8.44 16.54 9.10
C TYR A 590 -7.55 16.47 10.34
N ASN A 591 -7.86 17.27 11.36
CA ASN A 591 -7.07 17.32 12.60
C ASN A 591 -7.02 15.97 13.32
N SER A 592 -8.04 15.13 13.13
CA SER A 592 -8.11 13.78 13.68
C SER A 592 -7.12 12.78 13.08
N LEU A 593 -6.38 13.19 12.05
CA LEU A 593 -5.29 12.41 11.45
C LEU A 593 -3.92 12.74 12.07
N LEU A 594 -3.83 13.78 12.91
CA LEU A 594 -2.64 14.08 13.73
C LEU A 594 -2.56 13.16 14.95
N ALA A 595 -2.76 11.86 14.72
CA ALA A 595 -2.80 10.83 15.75
C ALA A 595 -2.32 9.49 15.20
N TYR A 596 -1.91 8.58 16.07
CA TYR A 596 -1.63 7.19 15.73
C TYR A 596 -2.56 6.23 16.45
N LYS A 597 -2.93 5.16 15.74
CA LYS A 597 -3.83 4.12 16.23
C LYS A 597 -3.04 3.08 17.03
N ALA A 598 -3.41 2.87 18.29
CA ALA A 598 -3.04 1.67 19.02
C ALA A 598 -3.80 0.47 18.43
N ARG A 599 -3.07 -0.45 17.80
CA ARG A 599 -3.62 -1.63 17.12
C ARG A 599 -3.61 -2.87 18.02
N SER A 600 -4.31 -3.93 17.59
CA SER A 600 -4.21 -5.27 18.19
C SER A 600 -2.73 -5.69 18.35
N LEU A 601 -2.39 -6.32 19.46
CA LEU A 601 -1.06 -6.89 19.70
C LEU A 601 -1.00 -8.39 19.43
N ASN A 602 -2.07 -8.98 18.89
CA ASN A 602 -2.07 -10.36 18.46
C ASN A 602 -1.00 -10.61 17.39
N GLY A 603 -0.18 -11.64 17.54
CA GLY A 603 0.89 -11.97 16.58
C GLY A 603 2.00 -10.92 16.46
N ILE A 604 2.04 -9.91 17.33
CA ILE A 604 2.97 -8.77 17.22
C ILE A 604 4.44 -9.21 17.27
N TRP A 605 4.73 -10.37 17.87
CA TRP A 605 6.07 -10.96 17.92
C TRP A 605 6.69 -11.11 16.52
N ALA A 606 5.86 -11.27 15.49
CA ALA A 606 6.26 -11.59 14.13
C ALA A 606 6.41 -10.34 13.22
N THR A 607 6.34 -9.13 13.77
CA THR A 607 6.17 -7.89 12.99
C THR A 607 7.25 -6.85 13.22
N ALA A 608 8.43 -7.29 13.64
CA ALA A 608 9.57 -6.41 13.77
C ALA A 608 10.02 -5.87 12.40
N PRO A 609 10.58 -4.65 12.33
CA PRO A 609 10.79 -3.73 13.44
C PRO A 609 9.53 -2.96 13.87
N PHE A 610 9.55 -2.43 15.09
CA PHE A 610 8.41 -1.83 15.80
C PHE A 610 8.32 -0.31 15.66
N LEU A 611 7.19 0.23 16.14
CA LEU A 611 6.64 1.55 15.81
C LEU A 611 6.15 1.63 14.36
N HIS A 612 5.39 2.69 14.06
CA HIS A 612 4.81 2.88 12.74
C HIS A 612 5.88 3.05 11.65
N ASN A 613 7.08 3.52 11.98
CA ASN A 613 8.20 3.77 11.07
C ASN A 613 9.35 2.75 11.19
N GLY A 614 9.13 1.62 11.89
CA GLY A 614 10.11 0.54 11.98
C GLY A 614 11.43 0.95 12.62
N SER A 615 11.40 1.92 13.53
CA SER A 615 12.60 2.55 14.09
C SER A 615 13.12 1.89 15.37
N VAL A 616 12.50 0.80 15.81
CA VAL A 616 12.90 0.02 16.98
C VAL A 616 13.03 -1.47 16.63
N PRO A 617 14.20 -2.11 16.82
CA PRO A 617 14.45 -3.44 16.25
C PRO A 617 13.76 -4.60 16.99
N SER A 618 13.48 -4.47 18.29
CA SER A 618 12.91 -5.54 19.11
C SER A 618 11.87 -5.04 20.12
N LEU A 619 11.02 -5.94 20.62
CA LEU A 619 10.07 -5.60 21.69
C LEU A 619 10.79 -5.21 22.98
N TYR A 620 11.95 -5.83 23.28
CA TYR A 620 12.75 -5.42 24.42
C TYR A 620 13.20 -3.96 24.29
N ASP A 621 13.73 -3.59 23.14
CA ASP A 621 14.22 -2.23 22.91
C ASP A 621 13.05 -1.21 22.92
N LEU A 622 11.83 -1.62 22.51
CA LEU A 622 10.63 -0.77 22.62
C LEU A 622 10.30 -0.37 24.05
N LEU A 623 10.61 -1.22 25.03
CA LEU A 623 10.38 -0.96 26.46
C LEU A 623 11.48 -0.10 27.10
N LEU A 624 12.56 0.22 26.36
CA LEU A 624 13.62 1.12 26.80
C LEU A 624 13.31 2.57 26.43
N PRO A 625 13.83 3.55 27.18
CA PRO A 625 13.74 4.96 26.82
C PRO A 625 14.61 5.31 25.61
N LYS A 626 14.22 6.36 24.88
CA LYS A 626 15.15 7.10 24.00
C LYS A 626 16.04 7.99 24.87
N LYS A 627 17.35 7.92 24.68
CA LYS A 627 18.30 8.75 25.45
C LYS A 627 18.06 10.23 25.15
N ARG A 628 17.78 11.03 26.19
CA ARG A 628 17.68 12.49 26.08
C ARG A 628 19.05 13.11 26.28
N LEU A 629 19.47 13.91 25.32
CA LEU A 629 20.70 14.68 25.37
C LEU A 629 20.34 16.17 25.53
N CYS A 630 21.14 16.90 26.30
CA CYS A 630 21.04 18.35 26.32
C CYS A 630 21.87 18.96 25.20
N PRO A 631 21.35 19.98 24.50
CA PRO A 631 22.16 20.72 23.53
C PRO A 631 23.28 21.46 24.26
N GLU A 632 24.39 21.69 23.55
CA GLU A 632 25.49 22.52 24.04
C GLU A 632 25.42 23.92 23.38
N PRO A 633 25.37 25.02 24.17
CA PRO A 633 25.39 25.08 25.63
C PRO A 633 24.06 24.64 26.28
N VAL A 634 24.14 24.00 27.46
CA VAL A 634 22.97 23.48 28.20
C VAL A 634 21.94 24.58 28.45
N VAL A 635 20.72 24.35 27.94
CA VAL A 635 19.57 25.22 28.17
C VAL A 635 18.98 24.95 29.56
N ALA A 636 18.68 26.01 30.31
CA ALA A 636 18.06 25.90 31.64
C ALA A 636 16.76 25.08 31.57
N GLY A 637 16.65 24.06 32.43
CA GLY A 637 15.52 23.13 32.46
C GLY A 637 15.68 21.88 31.61
N CYS A 638 16.78 21.74 30.86
CA CYS A 638 17.09 20.49 30.17
C CYS A 638 17.52 19.40 31.16
N ILE A 639 16.90 18.22 31.07
CA ILE A 639 17.25 17.04 31.87
C ILE A 639 17.82 15.99 30.90
N ALA A 640 19.14 15.88 30.88
CA ALA A 640 19.83 14.81 30.16
C ALA A 640 19.71 13.50 30.96
N ASP A 641 19.62 12.39 30.23
CA ASP A 641 19.72 11.08 30.85
C ASP A 641 21.21 10.74 31.11
N PRO A 642 21.51 9.90 32.12
CA PRO A 642 22.89 9.46 32.39
C PRO A 642 23.56 8.84 31.17
N GLU A 643 24.90 8.92 31.12
CA GLU A 643 25.66 8.19 30.10
C GLU A 643 25.48 6.68 30.23
N GLU A 644 25.50 6.20 31.48
CA GLU A 644 25.30 4.80 31.83
C GLU A 644 23.79 4.48 31.99
N GLY A 645 23.25 3.64 31.11
CA GLY A 645 21.87 3.19 31.15
C GLY A 645 21.52 2.28 29.98
N GLU A 646 20.34 1.64 30.04
CA GLU A 646 19.78 0.91 28.90
C GLU A 646 18.85 1.82 28.10
N TYR A 647 19.21 2.07 26.84
CA TYR A 647 18.47 2.94 25.92
C TYR A 647 18.15 2.22 24.63
N ARG A 648 17.14 2.73 23.90
CA ARG A 648 16.91 2.36 22.50
C ARG A 648 18.18 2.61 21.68
N PRO A 649 18.54 1.71 20.74
CA PRO A 649 19.69 1.94 19.88
C PRO A 649 19.45 3.15 18.96
N ASP A 650 20.45 4.01 18.82
CA ASP A 650 20.41 5.14 17.89
C ASP A 650 20.61 4.70 16.43
N GLU A 651 21.27 3.55 16.24
CA GLU A 651 21.47 2.89 14.97
C GLU A 651 21.43 1.37 15.09
N PHE A 652 21.01 0.68 14.02
CA PHE A 652 21.05 -0.78 13.93
C PHE A 652 21.11 -1.28 12.48
N LYS A 653 21.51 -2.55 12.31
CA LYS A 653 21.52 -3.20 11.00
C LYS A 653 20.13 -3.70 10.63
N VAL A 654 19.71 -3.40 9.40
CA VAL A 654 18.51 -3.95 8.74
C VAL A 654 18.88 -4.66 7.43
N GLY A 655 18.02 -5.58 7.01
CA GLY A 655 18.16 -6.34 5.78
C GLY A 655 18.07 -7.84 6.02
N SER A 656 18.77 -8.40 7.00
CA SER A 656 18.63 -9.83 7.34
C SER A 656 17.24 -10.13 7.92
N ARG A 657 16.67 -11.28 7.55
CA ARG A 657 15.44 -11.82 8.15
C ARG A 657 15.69 -12.59 9.45
N GLU A 658 16.94 -12.65 9.93
CA GLU A 658 17.28 -13.40 11.14
C GLU A 658 16.59 -12.82 12.38
N PHE A 659 15.91 -13.69 13.12
CA PHE A 659 15.08 -13.35 14.26
C PHE A 659 15.82 -13.57 15.58
N ASP A 660 15.65 -12.63 16.52
CA ASP A 660 16.08 -12.79 17.91
C ASP A 660 14.86 -13.20 18.78
N PRO A 661 14.76 -14.47 19.22
CA PRO A 661 13.63 -14.93 20.04
C PRO A 661 13.71 -14.50 21.50
N VAL A 662 14.87 -13.98 21.95
CA VAL A 662 15.05 -13.48 23.31
C VAL A 662 14.49 -12.08 23.38
N LYS A 663 15.04 -11.14 22.61
CA LYS A 663 14.53 -9.76 22.56
C LYS A 663 13.20 -9.61 21.80
N VAL A 664 12.83 -10.63 21.02
CA VAL A 664 11.64 -10.70 20.16
C VAL A 664 11.68 -9.59 19.10
N GLY A 665 12.40 -9.87 18.01
CA GLY A 665 12.43 -8.99 16.84
C GLY A 665 13.60 -9.27 15.91
N LEU A 666 14.09 -8.24 15.24
CA LEU A 666 15.20 -8.37 14.31
C LEU A 666 16.51 -8.60 15.05
N ARG A 667 17.34 -9.50 14.53
CA ARG A 667 18.76 -9.49 14.86
C ARG A 667 19.38 -8.21 14.28
N SER A 668 19.75 -7.29 15.16
CA SER A 668 20.15 -5.91 14.82
C SER A 668 21.65 -5.70 14.57
N SER A 669 22.46 -6.75 14.66
CA SER A 669 23.93 -6.66 14.50
C SER A 669 24.58 -8.00 14.08
N GLY A 670 25.85 -7.93 13.67
CA GLY A 670 26.66 -9.12 13.37
C GLY A 670 26.48 -9.69 11.96
N TYR A 671 26.08 -8.85 10.99
CA TYR A 671 26.01 -9.17 9.55
C TYR A 671 26.22 -7.87 8.74
N ASP A 672 26.52 -8.01 7.44
CA ASP A 672 26.77 -6.89 6.53
C ASP A 672 25.46 -6.25 6.00
N GLY A 673 24.65 -5.75 6.94
CA GLY A 673 23.36 -5.10 6.67
C GLY A 673 23.45 -3.61 6.35
N SER A 674 22.34 -3.04 5.88
CA SER A 674 22.16 -1.59 5.78
C SER A 674 22.12 -0.97 7.18
N ASN A 675 22.88 0.10 7.40
CA ASN A 675 22.82 0.83 8.66
C ASN A 675 21.59 1.75 8.68
N PHE A 676 20.73 1.58 9.67
CA PHE A 676 19.57 2.41 9.89
C PHE A 676 19.80 3.31 11.12
N THR A 677 19.43 4.58 11.03
CA THR A 677 19.74 5.62 12.04
C THR A 677 18.49 6.41 12.42
N THR A 678 18.33 6.74 13.69
CA THR A 678 17.05 7.22 14.27
C THR A 678 17.02 8.71 14.68
N PHE A 679 17.76 9.56 13.99
CA PHE A 679 17.93 10.99 14.37
C PHE A 679 17.17 11.98 13.48
N ARG A 680 16.63 11.55 12.34
CA ARG A 680 15.91 12.42 11.39
C ARG A 680 14.41 12.25 11.59
N VAL A 681 13.65 13.31 11.38
CA VAL A 681 12.19 13.23 11.20
C VAL A 681 11.89 12.26 10.05
N GLY A 682 10.89 11.40 10.21
CA GLY A 682 10.65 10.19 9.41
C GLY A 682 11.30 8.92 9.99
N ASP A 683 12.43 9.04 10.69
CA ASP A 683 13.21 7.94 11.24
C ASP A 683 13.28 7.94 12.79
N LEU A 684 12.65 8.90 13.48
CA LEU A 684 12.78 9.02 14.93
C LEU A 684 12.22 7.79 15.65
N ASN A 685 12.93 7.35 16.69
CA ASN A 685 12.53 6.26 17.58
C ASN A 685 12.14 6.73 18.99
N ALA A 686 11.74 8.00 19.13
CA ALA A 686 11.18 8.55 20.37
C ALA A 686 9.71 8.15 20.55
N GLY A 687 9.14 8.46 21.71
CA GLY A 687 7.71 8.26 21.99
C GLY A 687 7.32 6.81 22.25
N HIS A 688 6.06 6.63 22.66
CA HIS A 688 5.56 5.35 23.16
C HIS A 688 6.50 4.78 24.24
N GLU A 689 6.96 5.63 25.15
CA GLU A 689 7.92 5.34 26.23
C GLU A 689 7.19 4.96 27.53
N TYR A 690 6.08 4.21 27.41
CA TYR A 690 5.28 3.73 28.54
C TYR A 690 6.08 2.81 29.47
N GLY A 691 6.89 1.90 28.90
CA GLY A 691 7.77 1.01 29.65
C GLY A 691 8.89 1.75 30.39
N ALA A 692 9.22 2.96 29.97
CA ALA A 692 10.20 3.84 30.60
C ALA A 692 9.57 4.88 31.53
N GLY A 693 8.24 4.90 31.66
CA GLY A 693 7.52 5.85 32.51
C GLY A 693 7.64 7.30 32.05
N ARG A 694 7.56 7.56 30.74
CA ARG A 694 7.68 8.91 30.15
C ARG A 694 6.48 9.36 29.34
N THR A 695 5.68 8.42 28.84
CA THR A 695 4.48 8.72 28.04
C THR A 695 3.24 8.65 28.93
N PRO A 696 2.36 9.67 28.91
CA PRO A 696 1.11 9.63 29.64
C PRO A 696 0.15 8.58 29.08
N GLN A 697 -0.65 7.97 29.95
CA GLN A 697 -1.76 7.09 29.61
C GLN A 697 -2.83 7.84 28.77
N LEU A 698 -3.86 7.14 28.29
CA LEU A 698 -4.92 7.75 27.45
C LEU A 698 -5.62 8.97 28.06
N ASP A 699 -5.60 9.12 29.38
CA ASP A 699 -6.13 10.31 30.05
C ASP A 699 -5.29 11.59 29.82
N GLY A 700 -4.12 11.46 29.17
CA GLY A 700 -3.18 12.53 28.87
C GLY A 700 -2.45 13.09 30.09
N LYS A 701 -2.59 12.47 31.27
CA LYS A 701 -2.11 13.03 32.54
C LYS A 701 -1.33 12.02 33.38
N THR A 702 -1.79 10.77 33.45
CA THR A 702 -1.21 9.76 34.32
C THR A 702 0.03 9.17 33.66
N VAL A 703 1.19 9.33 34.29
CA VAL A 703 2.43 8.65 33.89
C VAL A 703 2.73 7.56 34.92
N LEU A 704 2.76 6.31 34.47
CA LEU A 704 3.10 5.17 35.34
C LEU A 704 4.62 5.09 35.57
N PRO A 705 5.08 4.49 36.69
CA PRO A 705 6.50 4.29 36.94
C PRO A 705 7.19 3.47 35.84
N ALA A 706 8.50 3.67 35.65
CA ALA A 706 9.29 2.85 34.73
C ALA A 706 9.26 1.37 35.13
N LEU A 707 9.15 0.48 34.15
CA LEU A 707 9.22 -0.96 34.37
C LEU A 707 10.63 -1.36 34.82
N THR A 708 10.71 -2.19 35.84
CA THR A 708 11.95 -2.87 36.22
C THR A 708 12.40 -3.85 35.13
N PRO A 709 13.70 -4.21 35.05
CA PRO A 709 14.18 -5.19 34.08
C PRO A 709 13.40 -6.52 34.13
N LYS A 710 13.05 -6.99 35.34
CA LYS A 710 12.22 -8.19 35.52
C LYS A 710 10.83 -8.04 34.91
N GLN A 711 10.16 -6.90 35.14
CA GLN A 711 8.83 -6.65 34.57
C GLN A 711 8.85 -6.57 33.05
N ARG A 712 9.92 -6.01 32.44
CA ARG A 712 10.07 -6.01 30.97
C ARG A 712 10.12 -7.43 30.41
N TRP A 713 10.94 -8.30 31.01
CA TRP A 713 11.02 -9.70 30.59
C TRP A 713 9.74 -10.50 30.84
N ASP A 714 9.09 -10.29 31.99
CA ASP A 714 7.78 -10.90 32.27
C ASP A 714 6.75 -10.47 31.22
N LEU A 715 6.70 -9.17 30.88
CA LEU A 715 5.81 -8.61 29.84
C LEU A 715 6.09 -9.19 28.45
N ILE A 716 7.35 -9.31 28.05
CA ILE A 716 7.72 -9.90 26.74
C ILE A 716 7.24 -11.36 26.65
N GLU A 717 7.44 -12.16 27.69
CA GLU A 717 6.94 -13.54 27.70
C GLU A 717 5.41 -13.60 27.60
N TYR A 718 4.68 -12.63 28.18
CA TYR A 718 3.23 -12.53 27.96
C TYR A 718 2.89 -12.15 26.51
N ILE A 719 3.61 -11.21 25.91
CA ILE A 719 3.35 -10.78 24.52
C ILE A 719 3.57 -11.94 23.53
N LYS A 720 4.49 -12.88 23.81
CA LYS A 720 4.64 -14.11 23.00
C LYS A 720 3.38 -14.99 22.97
N THR A 721 2.47 -14.83 23.94
CA THR A 721 1.19 -15.58 24.00
C THR A 721 0.07 -14.96 23.17
N LEU A 722 0.25 -13.73 22.65
CA LEU A 722 -0.75 -12.96 21.92
C LEU A 722 -0.73 -13.23 20.41
#